data_AF-A0A8U7LZT3-F1
#
_entry.id   AF-A0A8U7LZT3-F1
#
_cell.length_a   1.000
_cell.length_b   1.000
_cell.length_c   1.000
_cell.angle_alpha   90.00
_cell.angle_beta   90.00
_cell.angle_gamma   90.00
#
_symmetry.space_group_name_H-M   'P 1'
#
loop_
_entity.id
_entity.type
_entity.pdbx_description
1 polymer ?
#
loop_
_entity_poly.entity_id
_entity_poly.type
_entity_poly.pdbx_seq_one_letter_code
_entity_poly.pdbx_strand_id
1 'polypeptide(L)'
;MRLGAFLSALRPALPLLLGLSLGCSLSLLRASWSHSAAEERCLAPGPPAPPARGAPPEAGEGRPGPGHEDFRPRIVPYYRDPNKPYKKVLRTRYIQTELGFHERLFVAVLTSKATLNTLAVAVNKTVAHHFPRLLYFTGLRSAKVPHGMVLVAHGDERPIWLMYETMNYIHQHFGSDYDWFYIMQDDTYAQAEQVKALVTHLSINQDVYLGRAEEFIGGDEQARYCHGGFGYLLSRSLLLKLHPHLDSCRNEILSVRPDEWLGRCIIDFLGITCVSQLQGQHYHTYELAKNTELEKEEEEEFQAALAVHPVSDMTLMYRLHKQFSRIQLDRVYQEIQDLQRPGMPSGARMPHQGGPMGPPGPPYVGSPSVRPGMPQTVMETTRKRTAPQQVQQQQVQQQVQQQQQATQNRARSAKRRKMADKILPQRIRELVPESQAYMDLLAFERKLDQTIMRKRVDIQEALKRPMKQKRKLRLYISNTFNPAKSDADDSDGSIASWELRVEGKLLDDLSKQKRKFSSFFKSLVIELDKDLYGPDNHLVEWHRTPTTQETDGFQVKRPGDVSVRCTLLLMLDYQPPQFKLDPRLARLLGIHTQTRSAIIQALWQYIKTNKLQDSHDKEYINCDKYFQQIFDCPRLKFSEIPQRLTNLLLPPDPIVINHIISVDPNDQKKTACYDIDVEVEDPLKGQMSSFLLSTANQQEITALDNKIHETIESINQLKIQRDFMLSFSKDPKGYIQDLLRSQSRDLKVMTDVVGNPEEERRAEFYHEPWSQEAVSRYFYCKIQQRRQELEQSLGPDQCKKLSPHLKELTRRIFISECRARLEERLRERLRERDSSLG
;
A
#
# COMPACT_ATOMS: atom_id res chain seq x y z
N MET A 1 40.88 -51.20 26.43
CA MET A 1 40.51 -49.76 26.43
C MET A 1 39.38 -49.49 25.42
N ARG A 2 38.08 -49.61 25.80
CA ARG A 2 36.96 -49.34 24.87
C ARG A 2 35.75 -48.56 25.44
N LEU A 3 35.66 -48.28 26.75
CA LEU A 3 34.57 -47.44 27.30
C LEU A 3 34.81 -45.92 27.16
N GLY A 4 36.06 -45.45 27.27
CA GLY A 4 36.37 -44.01 27.21
C GLY A 4 35.97 -43.32 25.89
N ALA A 5 36.01 -44.05 24.77
CA ALA A 5 35.63 -43.54 23.45
C ALA A 5 34.11 -43.40 23.26
N PHE A 6 33.28 -44.11 24.04
CA PHE A 6 31.82 -44.00 23.98
C PHE A 6 31.33 -42.75 24.72
N LEU A 7 31.97 -42.40 25.84
CA LEU A 7 31.63 -41.23 26.65
C LEU A 7 32.07 -39.90 26.03
N SER A 8 33.09 -39.89 25.15
CA SER A 8 33.44 -38.69 24.38
C SER A 8 32.43 -38.39 23.27
N ALA A 9 31.89 -39.41 22.60
CA ALA A 9 30.90 -39.27 21.53
C ALA A 9 29.54 -38.71 22.01
N LEU A 10 29.18 -38.91 23.28
CA LEU A 10 27.89 -38.45 23.85
C LEU A 10 27.89 -36.98 24.31
N ARG A 11 29.05 -36.34 24.48
CA ARG A 11 29.14 -34.94 24.95
C ARG A 11 28.37 -33.90 24.09
N PRO A 12 28.42 -33.92 22.74
CA PRO A 12 27.66 -32.95 21.93
C PRO A 12 26.16 -33.24 21.85
N ALA A 13 25.70 -34.45 22.14
CA ALA A 13 24.28 -34.82 22.10
C ALA A 13 23.51 -34.40 23.36
N LEU A 14 24.20 -34.32 24.50
CA LEU A 14 23.61 -34.02 25.82
C LEU A 14 22.87 -32.67 25.89
N PRO A 15 23.41 -31.55 25.36
CA PRO A 15 22.67 -30.28 25.28
C PRO A 15 21.45 -30.35 24.36
N LEU A 16 21.50 -31.20 23.33
CA LEU A 16 20.42 -31.37 22.35
C LEU A 16 19.24 -32.14 22.96
N LEU A 17 19.51 -33.18 23.74
CA LEU A 17 18.50 -33.92 24.50
C LEU A 17 17.87 -33.08 25.62
N LEU A 18 18.67 -32.27 26.33
CA LEU A 18 18.17 -31.31 27.32
C LEU A 18 17.35 -30.18 26.66
N GLY A 19 17.76 -29.70 25.48
CA GLY A 19 17.00 -28.72 24.70
C GLY A 19 15.65 -29.26 24.21
N LEU A 20 15.61 -30.52 23.77
CA LEU A 20 14.38 -31.20 23.36
C LEU A 20 13.43 -31.47 24.54
N SER A 21 13.93 -31.86 25.72
CA SER A 21 13.07 -32.05 26.89
C SER A 21 12.50 -30.74 27.46
N LEU A 22 13.28 -29.65 27.43
CA LEU A 22 12.77 -28.30 27.70
C LEU A 22 11.78 -27.82 26.62
N GLY A 23 12.02 -28.12 25.35
CA GLY A 23 11.11 -27.78 24.25
C GLY A 23 9.75 -28.48 24.36
N CYS A 24 9.75 -29.78 24.69
CA CYS A 24 8.52 -30.55 24.92
C CYS A 24 7.76 -30.07 26.18
N SER A 25 8.45 -29.83 27.30
CA SER A 25 7.79 -29.35 28.53
C SER A 25 7.25 -27.92 28.39
N LEU A 26 7.94 -27.02 27.70
CA LEU A 26 7.41 -25.69 27.35
C LEU A 26 6.26 -25.72 26.33
N SER A 27 6.18 -26.77 25.50
CA SER A 27 5.04 -26.97 24.59
C SER A 27 3.82 -27.51 25.31
N LEU A 28 4.01 -28.45 26.26
CA LEU A 28 2.93 -28.99 27.11
C LEU A 28 2.33 -27.92 28.04
N LEU A 29 3.13 -26.93 28.47
CA LEU A 29 2.65 -25.74 29.19
C LEU A 29 1.92 -24.70 28.32
N ARG A 30 1.72 -24.97 27.02
CA ARG A 30 1.15 -24.02 26.06
C ARG A 30 0.06 -24.58 25.15
N ALA A 31 -0.20 -25.88 25.19
CA ALA A 31 -1.41 -26.49 24.63
C ALA A 31 -2.58 -26.29 25.60
N SER A 32 -3.72 -25.81 25.09
CA SER A 32 -4.89 -25.45 25.89
C SER A 32 -5.53 -26.66 26.58
N TRP A 33 -5.70 -26.60 27.91
CA TRP A 33 -6.58 -27.52 28.62
C TRP A 33 -8.03 -27.14 28.37
N SER A 34 -8.71 -27.87 27.50
CA SER A 34 -10.16 -27.84 27.39
C SER A 34 -10.76 -28.59 28.58
N HIS A 35 -11.62 -27.96 29.37
CA HIS A 35 -12.51 -28.71 30.26
C HIS A 35 -13.96 -28.20 30.23
N SER A 36 -14.83 -29.18 30.40
CA SER A 36 -16.28 -29.16 30.24
C SER A 36 -17.04 -28.09 31.02
N ALA A 37 -18.20 -27.76 30.44
CA ALA A 37 -19.45 -27.31 31.03
C ALA A 37 -19.55 -27.09 32.56
N ALA A 38 -20.14 -25.95 32.90
CA ALA A 38 -21.03 -25.80 34.06
C ALA A 38 -22.36 -25.21 33.56
N GLU A 39 -23.48 -25.64 34.14
CA GLU A 39 -24.82 -25.19 33.78
C GLU A 39 -25.17 -23.86 34.47
N GLU A 40 -25.89 -22.94 33.81
CA GLU A 40 -26.80 -22.04 34.55
C GLU A 40 -28.08 -21.68 33.78
N ARG A 41 -29.05 -22.59 33.90
CA ARG A 41 -30.52 -22.42 34.02
C ARG A 41 -31.25 -21.31 33.24
N CYS A 42 -32.27 -21.77 32.52
CA CYS A 42 -33.28 -20.98 31.82
C CYS A 42 -34.01 -19.94 32.68
N LEU A 43 -34.39 -18.82 32.05
CA LEU A 43 -35.61 -18.08 32.37
C LEU A 43 -36.49 -17.99 31.11
N ALA A 44 -37.81 -18.05 31.31
CA ALA A 44 -38.81 -18.24 30.26
C ALA A 44 -39.29 -16.92 29.61
N PRO A 45 -39.84 -16.96 28.38
CA PRO A 45 -40.34 -15.76 27.69
C PRO A 45 -41.65 -15.22 28.29
N GLY A 46 -41.82 -13.89 28.23
CA GLY A 46 -43.08 -13.22 28.57
C GLY A 46 -44.13 -13.26 27.43
N PRO A 47 -45.43 -13.12 27.75
CA PRO A 47 -46.52 -13.27 26.79
C PRO A 47 -46.75 -12.05 25.87
N PRO A 48 -47.40 -12.24 24.71
CA PRO A 48 -47.72 -11.15 23.78
C PRO A 48 -48.92 -10.30 24.23
N ALA A 49 -48.96 -9.04 23.79
CA ALA A 49 -50.11 -8.14 23.99
C ALA A 49 -51.11 -8.21 22.81
N PRO A 50 -52.42 -7.96 23.02
CA PRO A 50 -53.46 -8.16 21.99
C PRO A 50 -53.66 -6.94 21.04
N PRO A 51 -54.36 -7.13 19.91
CA PRO A 51 -54.58 -6.07 18.92
C PRO A 51 -55.72 -5.12 19.27
N ALA A 52 -55.60 -3.85 18.85
CA ALA A 52 -56.67 -2.86 18.88
C ALA A 52 -57.34 -2.72 17.49
N ARG A 53 -58.68 -2.60 17.47
CA ARG A 53 -59.47 -2.28 16.26
C ARG A 53 -59.58 -0.76 16.09
N GLY A 54 -59.72 -0.29 14.84
CA GLY A 54 -59.73 1.14 14.50
C GLY A 54 -61.11 1.80 14.38
N ALA A 55 -61.10 3.08 14.02
CA ALA A 55 -62.24 3.89 13.57
C ALA A 55 -61.76 4.85 12.44
N PRO A 56 -62.66 5.41 11.59
CA PRO A 56 -62.28 5.89 10.25
C PRO A 56 -62.37 7.45 10.14
N PRO A 57 -62.68 8.11 9.00
CA PRO A 57 -61.77 9.12 8.46
C PRO A 57 -62.34 10.56 8.40
N GLU A 58 -61.44 11.54 8.24
CA GLU A 58 -61.80 12.88 7.74
C GLU A 58 -60.94 13.24 6.50
N ALA A 59 -61.49 14.06 5.61
CA ALA A 59 -60.89 14.44 4.34
C ALA A 59 -60.83 15.97 4.20
N GLY A 60 -59.77 16.51 3.60
CA GLY A 60 -59.59 17.97 3.51
C GLY A 60 -58.38 18.45 2.70
N GLU A 61 -58.46 18.28 1.37
CA GLU A 61 -57.84 19.11 0.30
C GLU A 61 -56.31 19.43 0.31
N GLY A 62 -55.74 19.86 -0.84
CA GLY A 62 -54.48 20.63 -0.77
C GLY A 62 -53.61 20.84 -2.02
N ARG A 63 -53.29 19.80 -2.81
CA ARG A 63 -52.25 19.81 -3.89
C ARG A 63 -50.80 20.04 -3.41
N PRO A 64 -49.78 19.97 -4.29
CA PRO A 64 -49.54 18.99 -5.37
C PRO A 64 -48.28 18.15 -5.07
N GLY A 65 -48.11 17.00 -5.73
CA GLY A 65 -46.88 16.21 -5.61
C GLY A 65 -45.72 16.77 -6.46
N PRO A 66 -44.46 16.72 -5.98
CA PRO A 66 -43.31 16.64 -6.86
C PRO A 66 -43.29 15.22 -7.48
N GLY A 67 -43.18 15.03 -8.79
CA GLY A 67 -42.68 15.93 -9.82
C GLY A 67 -41.32 15.43 -10.28
N HIS A 68 -41.21 15.05 -11.56
CA HIS A 68 -39.93 14.67 -12.18
C HIS A 68 -38.96 15.86 -12.08
N GLU A 69 -37.95 15.79 -11.20
CA GLU A 69 -36.78 16.66 -11.35
C GLU A 69 -35.95 16.13 -12.52
N ASP A 70 -36.13 16.74 -13.70
CA ASP A 70 -35.17 16.69 -14.80
C ASP A 70 -33.76 16.94 -14.22
N PHE A 71 -32.89 15.93 -14.21
CA PHE A 71 -31.47 16.07 -13.86
C PHE A 71 -30.72 16.85 -14.95
N ARG A 72 -31.06 18.12 -15.14
CA ARG A 72 -30.33 19.05 -16.00
C ARG A 72 -28.94 19.23 -15.40
N PRO A 73 -27.86 18.83 -16.10
CA PRO A 73 -26.52 18.91 -15.54
C PRO A 73 -26.12 20.37 -15.37
N ARG A 74 -26.27 20.89 -14.16
CA ARG A 74 -25.90 22.27 -13.81
C ARG A 74 -24.38 22.39 -13.86
N ILE A 75 -23.86 22.80 -15.01
CA ILE A 75 -22.43 23.09 -15.22
C ILE A 75 -22.04 24.18 -14.22
N VAL A 76 -21.42 23.78 -13.10
CA VAL A 76 -20.84 24.70 -12.13
C VAL A 76 -19.57 25.27 -12.75
N PRO A 77 -19.47 26.59 -13.01
CA PRO A 77 -18.25 27.17 -13.56
C PRO A 77 -17.09 26.94 -12.60
N TYR A 78 -15.98 26.40 -13.11
CA TYR A 78 -14.83 25.97 -12.30
C TYR A 78 -13.96 27.14 -11.82
N TYR A 79 -14.56 28.13 -11.19
CA TYR A 79 -13.83 29.24 -10.56
C TYR A 79 -13.08 28.72 -9.33
N ARG A 80 -11.78 28.47 -9.50
CA ARG A 80 -10.88 28.04 -8.43
C ARG A 80 -10.58 29.21 -7.50
N ASP A 81 -11.18 29.24 -6.31
CA ASP A 81 -10.69 30.06 -5.21
C ASP A 81 -9.32 29.51 -4.75
N PRO A 82 -8.21 30.26 -4.94
CA PRO A 82 -6.85 29.77 -4.63
C PRO A 82 -6.58 29.67 -3.12
N ASN A 83 -7.48 30.17 -2.27
CA ASN A 83 -7.25 30.27 -0.83
C ASN A 83 -7.82 29.10 0.00
N LYS A 84 -8.54 28.16 -0.63
CA LYS A 84 -9.26 27.10 0.07
C LYS A 84 -8.36 25.86 0.30
N PRO A 85 -7.90 25.58 1.54
CA PRO A 85 -6.98 24.47 1.79
C PRO A 85 -7.64 23.11 1.53
N TYR A 86 -6.85 22.20 0.98
CA TYR A 86 -7.31 20.91 0.46
C TYR A 86 -7.84 19.97 1.55
N LYS A 87 -9.17 19.97 1.77
CA LYS A 87 -9.84 18.83 2.42
C LYS A 87 -9.76 17.63 1.48
N LYS A 88 -8.78 16.76 1.70
CA LYS A 88 -8.85 15.36 1.24
C LYS A 88 -10.13 14.76 1.83
N VAL A 89 -11.16 14.58 1.00
CA VAL A 89 -12.26 13.67 1.33
C VAL A 89 -11.66 12.27 1.34
N LEU A 90 -11.35 11.77 2.53
CA LEU A 90 -10.74 10.46 2.69
C LEU A 90 -11.81 9.39 2.42
N ARG A 91 -12.00 9.04 1.14
CA ARG A 91 -13.00 8.07 0.68
C ARG A 91 -12.54 6.64 1.00
N THR A 92 -12.41 6.34 2.29
CA THR A 92 -11.76 5.13 2.85
C THR A 92 -12.24 3.82 2.22
N ARG A 93 -13.55 3.71 1.92
CA ARG A 93 -14.16 2.49 1.34
C ARG A 93 -13.72 2.11 -0.07
N TYR A 94 -12.99 2.96 -0.81
CA TYR A 94 -12.57 2.67 -2.19
C TYR A 94 -11.04 2.56 -2.37
N ILE A 95 -10.27 2.65 -1.28
CA ILE A 95 -8.80 2.56 -1.34
C ILE A 95 -8.33 1.20 -1.89
N GLN A 96 -9.09 0.13 -1.66
CA GLN A 96 -8.83 -1.21 -2.22
C GLN A 96 -9.11 -1.27 -3.73
N THR A 97 -10.23 -0.71 -4.19
CA THR A 97 -10.65 -0.70 -5.59
C THR A 97 -9.73 0.15 -6.47
N GLU A 98 -9.25 1.28 -5.96
CA GLU A 98 -8.30 2.20 -6.62
C GLU A 98 -6.87 1.62 -6.77
N LEU A 99 -6.54 0.55 -6.04
CA LEU A 99 -5.21 -0.08 -6.09
C LEU A 99 -5.18 -1.41 -6.88
N GLY A 100 -6.33 -1.92 -7.30
CA GLY A 100 -6.43 -3.23 -7.97
C GLY A 100 -6.05 -4.42 -7.08
N PHE A 101 -6.13 -4.28 -5.74
CA PHE A 101 -5.80 -5.36 -4.79
C PHE A 101 -6.93 -6.39 -4.61
N HIS A 102 -8.12 -6.10 -5.14
CA HIS A 102 -9.19 -7.08 -5.28
C HIS A 102 -9.54 -7.20 -6.76
N GLU A 103 -9.42 -8.41 -7.26
CA GLU A 103 -10.17 -8.86 -8.43
C GLU A 103 -11.65 -8.73 -8.06
N ARG A 104 -12.40 -7.87 -8.75
CA ARG A 104 -13.80 -7.58 -8.34
C ARG A 104 -14.72 -8.80 -8.41
N LEU A 105 -14.32 -9.83 -9.15
CA LEU A 105 -15.16 -10.91 -9.63
C LEU A 105 -14.54 -12.27 -9.34
N PHE A 106 -15.21 -13.06 -8.51
CA PHE A 106 -14.96 -14.49 -8.35
C PHE A 106 -15.87 -15.27 -9.31
N VAL A 107 -15.36 -16.33 -9.95
CA VAL A 107 -16.18 -17.21 -10.80
C VAL A 107 -16.25 -18.63 -10.22
N ALA A 108 -17.48 -19.11 -10.00
CA ALA A 108 -17.81 -20.47 -9.60
C ALA A 108 -18.45 -21.22 -10.77
N VAL A 109 -17.92 -22.40 -11.08
CA VAL A 109 -18.51 -23.30 -12.09
C VAL A 109 -18.94 -24.60 -11.43
N LEU A 110 -20.25 -24.84 -11.37
CA LEU A 110 -20.83 -26.08 -10.85
C LEU A 110 -20.69 -27.18 -11.91
N THR A 111 -20.15 -28.35 -11.54
CA THR A 111 -19.83 -29.42 -12.51
C THR A 111 -20.10 -30.83 -11.96
N SER A 112 -20.70 -31.67 -12.82
CA SER A 112 -21.05 -33.06 -12.50
C SER A 112 -19.94 -34.05 -12.84
N LYS A 113 -20.04 -35.26 -12.28
CA LYS A 113 -19.21 -36.41 -12.64
C LYS A 113 -19.18 -36.73 -14.14
N ALA A 114 -20.30 -36.52 -14.85
CA ALA A 114 -20.42 -36.80 -16.27
C ALA A 114 -19.78 -35.71 -17.15
N THR A 115 -19.77 -34.47 -16.67
CA THR A 115 -19.44 -33.26 -17.44
C THR A 115 -18.07 -32.65 -17.10
N LEU A 116 -17.50 -32.99 -15.93
CA LEU A 116 -16.18 -32.54 -15.44
C LEU A 116 -15.03 -32.77 -16.43
N ASN A 117 -15.04 -33.89 -17.17
CA ASN A 117 -13.98 -34.23 -18.12
C ASN A 117 -14.26 -33.75 -19.56
N THR A 118 -15.43 -33.13 -19.81
CA THR A 118 -15.91 -32.80 -21.16
C THR A 118 -16.27 -31.31 -21.27
N LEU A 119 -17.42 -30.93 -20.71
CA LEU A 119 -17.91 -29.54 -20.73
C LEU A 119 -17.08 -28.63 -19.84
N ALA A 120 -16.79 -29.01 -18.59
CA ALA A 120 -16.00 -28.17 -17.68
C ALA A 120 -14.57 -27.91 -18.20
N VAL A 121 -13.98 -28.86 -18.94
CA VAL A 121 -12.69 -28.66 -19.63
C VAL A 121 -12.81 -27.67 -20.79
N ALA A 122 -13.93 -27.67 -21.51
CA ALA A 122 -14.20 -26.70 -22.57
C ALA A 122 -14.44 -25.30 -22.01
N VAL A 123 -15.20 -25.17 -20.92
CA VAL A 123 -15.33 -23.92 -20.13
C VAL A 123 -13.94 -23.43 -19.69
N ASN A 124 -13.09 -24.30 -19.14
CA ASN A 124 -11.76 -23.88 -18.66
C ASN A 124 -10.91 -23.28 -19.78
N LYS A 125 -10.88 -23.91 -20.95
CA LYS A 125 -10.13 -23.39 -22.11
C LYS A 125 -10.72 -22.08 -22.66
N THR A 126 -12.03 -21.92 -22.64
CA THR A 126 -12.71 -20.76 -23.24
C THR A 126 -12.74 -19.53 -22.32
N VAL A 127 -12.78 -19.68 -20.98
CA VAL A 127 -12.90 -18.52 -20.07
C VAL A 127 -11.84 -18.38 -18.97
N ALA A 128 -11.07 -19.41 -18.61
CA ALA A 128 -10.13 -19.30 -17.48
C ALA A 128 -8.92 -18.40 -17.76
N HIS A 129 -8.61 -18.12 -19.03
CA HIS A 129 -7.58 -17.13 -19.40
C HIS A 129 -8.09 -15.68 -19.28
N HIS A 130 -9.41 -15.48 -19.19
CA HIS A 130 -10.02 -14.18 -18.91
C HIS A 130 -10.23 -13.96 -17.40
N PHE A 131 -10.67 -14.99 -16.66
CA PHE A 131 -11.03 -14.88 -15.23
C PHE A 131 -9.86 -15.27 -14.31
N PRO A 132 -9.23 -14.32 -13.58
CA PRO A 132 -8.06 -14.60 -12.75
C PRO A 132 -8.36 -15.50 -11.54
N ARG A 133 -9.59 -15.46 -11.01
CA ARG A 133 -10.09 -16.41 -10.01
C ARG A 133 -11.34 -17.16 -10.50
N LEU A 134 -11.10 -18.35 -11.05
CA LEU A 134 -12.15 -19.29 -11.44
C LEU A 134 -11.93 -20.65 -10.75
N LEU A 135 -12.96 -21.15 -10.07
CA LEU A 135 -12.97 -22.44 -9.39
C LEU A 135 -14.11 -23.33 -9.88
N TYR A 136 -13.82 -24.61 -10.04
CA TYR A 136 -14.79 -25.66 -10.32
C TYR A 136 -15.25 -26.32 -9.03
N PHE A 137 -16.54 -26.63 -8.92
CA PHE A 137 -17.17 -27.20 -7.73
C PHE A 137 -17.90 -28.49 -8.11
N THR A 138 -17.57 -29.60 -7.44
CA THR A 138 -18.16 -30.91 -7.73
C THR A 138 -18.52 -31.73 -6.50
N GLY A 139 -19.54 -32.57 -6.63
CA GLY A 139 -19.99 -33.51 -5.61
C GLY A 139 -19.15 -34.79 -5.48
N LEU A 140 -18.12 -34.98 -6.31
CA LEU A 140 -17.22 -36.12 -6.20
C LEU A 140 -16.41 -36.07 -4.89
N ARG A 141 -16.19 -37.24 -4.27
CA ARG A 141 -15.31 -37.41 -3.08
C ARG A 141 -13.82 -37.42 -3.44
N SER A 142 -13.51 -37.82 -4.65
CA SER A 142 -12.18 -37.79 -5.24
C SER A 142 -12.32 -37.78 -6.75
N ALA A 143 -11.62 -36.88 -7.40
CA ALA A 143 -11.67 -36.68 -8.84
C ALA A 143 -10.24 -36.47 -9.37
N LYS A 144 -9.93 -37.04 -10.54
CA LYS A 144 -8.70 -36.69 -11.25
C LYS A 144 -8.92 -35.31 -11.87
N VAL A 145 -8.33 -34.28 -11.26
CA VAL A 145 -8.43 -32.89 -11.72
C VAL A 145 -7.81 -32.78 -13.13
N PRO A 146 -8.52 -32.27 -14.14
CA PRO A 146 -7.93 -32.07 -15.46
C PRO A 146 -6.85 -30.96 -15.42
N HIS A 147 -5.87 -31.05 -16.33
CA HIS A 147 -4.73 -30.14 -16.35
C HIS A 147 -5.15 -28.67 -16.47
N GLY A 148 -4.68 -27.84 -15.54
CA GLY A 148 -4.97 -26.40 -15.53
C GLY A 148 -6.33 -26.00 -14.94
N MET A 149 -7.02 -26.89 -14.22
CA MET A 149 -8.24 -26.57 -13.47
C MET A 149 -7.98 -26.54 -11.96
N VAL A 150 -8.69 -25.68 -11.22
CA VAL A 150 -8.77 -25.72 -9.75
C VAL A 150 -10.14 -26.28 -9.38
N LEU A 151 -10.16 -27.45 -8.73
CA LEU A 151 -11.39 -28.20 -8.41
C LEU A 151 -11.57 -28.36 -6.90
N VAL A 152 -12.75 -27.98 -6.41
CA VAL A 152 -13.22 -28.21 -5.03
C VAL A 152 -14.18 -29.40 -5.04
N ALA A 153 -13.98 -30.32 -4.10
CA ALA A 153 -14.62 -31.62 -4.05
C ALA A 153 -15.39 -31.78 -2.73
N HIS A 154 -16.71 -31.66 -2.78
CA HIS A 154 -17.59 -31.65 -1.61
C HIS A 154 -18.06 -33.04 -1.17
N GLY A 155 -17.98 -34.04 -2.05
CA GLY A 155 -18.22 -35.43 -1.67
C GLY A 155 -19.68 -35.89 -1.53
N ASP A 156 -20.64 -35.05 -1.93
CA ASP A 156 -22.05 -35.39 -2.11
C ASP A 156 -22.51 -34.98 -3.51
N GLU A 157 -23.00 -35.93 -4.32
CA GLU A 157 -23.41 -35.70 -5.72
C GLU A 157 -24.80 -35.05 -5.85
N ARG A 158 -25.53 -34.75 -4.75
CA ARG A 158 -26.85 -34.10 -4.79
C ARG A 158 -26.74 -32.61 -5.18
N PRO A 159 -27.44 -32.12 -6.24
CA PRO A 159 -27.26 -30.76 -6.75
C PRO A 159 -27.46 -29.64 -5.71
N ILE A 160 -28.48 -29.77 -4.85
CA ILE A 160 -28.78 -28.79 -3.79
C ILE A 160 -27.68 -28.78 -2.71
N TRP A 161 -27.13 -29.95 -2.37
CA TRP A 161 -26.02 -30.05 -1.41
C TRP A 161 -24.75 -29.43 -1.99
N LEU A 162 -24.46 -29.71 -3.27
CA LEU A 162 -23.36 -29.07 -4.00
C LEU A 162 -23.50 -27.55 -4.01
N MET A 163 -24.70 -27.00 -4.26
CA MET A 163 -24.94 -25.56 -4.21
C MET A 163 -24.74 -25.00 -2.78
N TYR A 164 -25.34 -25.63 -1.77
CA TYR A 164 -25.21 -25.25 -0.36
C TYR A 164 -23.74 -25.20 0.09
N GLU A 165 -22.95 -26.26 -0.15
CA GLU A 165 -21.54 -26.26 0.24
C GLU A 165 -20.69 -25.31 -0.64
N THR A 166 -21.04 -25.11 -1.91
CA THR A 166 -20.38 -24.11 -2.76
C THR A 166 -20.59 -22.70 -2.19
N MET A 167 -21.83 -22.33 -1.82
CA MET A 167 -22.10 -21.02 -1.19
C MET A 167 -21.37 -20.86 0.13
N ASN A 168 -21.33 -21.92 0.95
CA ASN A 168 -20.63 -21.90 2.24
C ASN A 168 -19.11 -21.77 2.06
N TYR A 169 -18.51 -22.51 1.13
CA TYR A 169 -17.09 -22.44 0.79
C TYR A 169 -16.69 -21.08 0.21
N ILE A 170 -17.50 -20.52 -0.70
CA ILE A 170 -17.27 -19.18 -1.27
C ILE A 170 -17.33 -18.13 -0.15
N HIS A 171 -18.31 -18.19 0.75
CA HIS A 171 -18.37 -17.29 1.90
C HIS A 171 -17.14 -17.42 2.80
N GLN A 172 -16.78 -18.64 3.23
CA GLN A 172 -15.68 -18.89 4.17
C GLN A 172 -14.29 -18.52 3.62
N HIS A 173 -14.03 -18.76 2.34
CA HIS A 173 -12.70 -18.56 1.74
C HIS A 173 -12.55 -17.28 0.92
N PHE A 174 -13.65 -16.70 0.42
CA PHE A 174 -13.61 -15.59 -0.53
C PHE A 174 -14.62 -14.44 -0.23
N GLY A 175 -15.52 -14.61 0.74
CA GLY A 175 -16.53 -13.62 1.14
C GLY A 175 -15.96 -12.30 1.71
N SER A 176 -14.67 -12.29 2.09
CA SER A 176 -13.93 -11.08 2.44
C SER A 176 -13.25 -10.39 1.24
N ASP A 177 -13.03 -11.13 0.16
CA ASP A 177 -11.93 -10.88 -0.80
C ASP A 177 -12.41 -10.54 -2.22
N TYR A 178 -13.69 -10.70 -2.53
CA TYR A 178 -14.27 -10.38 -3.85
C TYR A 178 -15.57 -9.59 -3.65
N ASP A 179 -15.81 -8.59 -4.50
CA ASP A 179 -17.00 -7.73 -4.43
C ASP A 179 -18.24 -8.39 -5.06
N TRP A 180 -18.01 -9.28 -6.03
CA TRP A 180 -19.01 -9.97 -6.85
C TRP A 180 -18.67 -11.44 -7.05
N PHE A 181 -19.70 -12.28 -7.04
CA PHE A 181 -19.59 -13.72 -7.23
C PHE A 181 -20.48 -14.12 -8.41
N TYR A 182 -19.86 -14.53 -9.52
CA TYR A 182 -20.54 -15.07 -10.69
C TYR A 182 -20.59 -16.58 -10.58
N ILE A 183 -21.80 -17.14 -10.58
CA ILE A 183 -22.04 -18.59 -10.43
C ILE A 183 -22.72 -19.06 -11.71
N MET A 184 -22.17 -20.09 -12.35
CA MET A 184 -22.72 -20.70 -13.56
C MET A 184 -22.55 -22.22 -13.55
N GLN A 185 -23.19 -22.91 -14.49
CA GLN A 185 -23.06 -24.34 -14.71
C GLN A 185 -22.00 -24.62 -15.79
N ASP A 186 -21.56 -25.87 -15.94
CA ASP A 186 -20.63 -26.25 -17.01
C ASP A 186 -21.30 -26.43 -18.39
N ASP A 187 -22.63 -26.45 -18.45
CA ASP A 187 -23.42 -26.34 -19.69
C ASP A 187 -23.78 -24.88 -20.07
N THR A 188 -23.17 -23.89 -19.39
CA THR A 188 -23.25 -22.45 -19.73
C THR A 188 -22.03 -22.03 -20.57
N TYR A 189 -22.24 -21.46 -21.76
CA TYR A 189 -21.21 -20.62 -22.40
C TYR A 189 -21.35 -19.19 -21.88
N ALA A 190 -20.26 -18.60 -21.38
CA ALA A 190 -20.25 -17.22 -20.87
C ALA A 190 -19.19 -16.37 -21.59
N GLN A 191 -19.59 -15.19 -22.08
CA GLN A 191 -18.69 -14.26 -22.76
C GLN A 191 -17.96 -13.40 -21.72
N ALA A 192 -16.78 -13.86 -21.31
CA ALA A 192 -16.07 -13.40 -20.12
C ALA A 192 -15.77 -11.89 -20.07
N GLU A 193 -15.47 -11.25 -21.21
CA GLU A 193 -15.23 -9.80 -21.23
C GLU A 193 -16.51 -8.98 -21.03
N GLN A 194 -17.68 -9.48 -21.45
CA GLN A 194 -18.96 -8.83 -21.14
C GLN A 194 -19.31 -8.95 -19.65
N VAL A 195 -19.06 -10.12 -19.03
CA VAL A 195 -19.24 -10.30 -17.57
C VAL A 195 -18.39 -9.31 -16.79
N LYS A 196 -17.11 -9.12 -17.19
CA LYS A 196 -16.22 -8.11 -16.60
C LYS A 196 -16.73 -6.68 -16.81
N ALA A 197 -17.20 -6.34 -18.00
CA ALA A 197 -17.72 -5.01 -18.31
C ALA A 197 -18.93 -4.67 -17.43
N LEU A 198 -19.92 -5.57 -17.37
CA LEU A 198 -21.09 -5.47 -16.50
C LEU A 198 -20.68 -5.20 -15.03
N VAL A 199 -19.84 -6.08 -14.47
CA VAL A 199 -19.34 -5.97 -13.08
C VAL A 199 -18.47 -4.72 -12.84
N THR A 200 -17.91 -4.13 -13.90
CA THR A 200 -17.16 -2.87 -13.79
C THR A 200 -18.07 -1.66 -13.61
N HIS A 201 -19.27 -1.68 -14.21
CA HIS A 201 -20.27 -0.62 -14.13
C HIS A 201 -21.18 -0.68 -12.90
N LEU A 202 -21.44 -1.86 -12.33
CA LEU A 202 -22.34 -2.02 -11.18
C LEU A 202 -21.77 -1.47 -9.85
N SER A 203 -22.64 -0.88 -9.02
CA SER A 203 -22.24 -0.33 -7.72
C SER A 203 -22.11 -1.39 -6.61
N ILE A 204 -20.96 -1.43 -5.94
CA ILE A 204 -20.60 -2.42 -4.89
C ILE A 204 -21.44 -2.27 -3.58
N ASN A 205 -22.15 -1.16 -3.38
CA ASN A 205 -22.87 -0.87 -2.12
C ASN A 205 -24.35 -1.33 -2.10
N GLN A 206 -24.77 -2.21 -3.01
CA GLN A 206 -26.16 -2.67 -3.11
C GLN A 206 -26.24 -4.18 -2.99
N ASP A 207 -27.28 -4.68 -2.34
CA ASP A 207 -27.60 -6.10 -2.32
C ASP A 207 -28.23 -6.48 -3.66
N VAL A 208 -27.48 -7.23 -4.48
CA VAL A 208 -27.83 -7.56 -5.86
C VAL A 208 -27.85 -9.07 -6.08
N TYR A 209 -28.92 -9.52 -6.72
CA TYR A 209 -29.13 -10.83 -7.33
C TYR A 209 -29.55 -10.60 -8.79
N LEU A 210 -28.63 -10.79 -9.72
CA LEU A 210 -28.77 -10.36 -11.13
C LEU A 210 -28.54 -11.54 -12.08
N GLY A 211 -29.50 -11.83 -12.95
CA GLY A 211 -29.48 -12.98 -13.86
C GLY A 211 -30.71 -13.03 -14.77
N ARG A 212 -30.95 -14.16 -15.46
CA ARG A 212 -32.25 -14.40 -16.13
C ARG A 212 -33.30 -14.75 -15.06
N ALA A 213 -34.28 -13.86 -14.87
CA ALA A 213 -35.31 -14.02 -13.85
C ALA A 213 -36.42 -14.99 -14.30
N GLU A 214 -36.78 -15.94 -13.45
CA GLU A 214 -37.84 -16.94 -13.64
C GLU A 214 -38.77 -17.02 -12.43
N GLU A 215 -40.00 -17.46 -12.67
CA GLU A 215 -41.07 -17.57 -11.67
C GLU A 215 -41.05 -18.94 -10.98
N PHE A 216 -41.35 -18.96 -9.68
CA PHE A 216 -41.33 -20.20 -8.89
C PHE A 216 -42.47 -21.15 -9.26
N ILE A 217 -42.19 -22.46 -9.27
CA ILE A 217 -43.20 -23.46 -9.56
C ILE A 217 -44.19 -23.54 -8.39
N GLY A 218 -45.33 -22.85 -8.54
CA GLY A 218 -46.37 -22.72 -7.51
C GLY A 218 -46.14 -21.62 -6.47
N GLY A 219 -45.31 -20.60 -6.78
CA GLY A 219 -45.09 -19.44 -5.90
C GLY A 219 -46.01 -18.24 -6.19
N ASP A 220 -45.75 -17.14 -5.49
CA ASP A 220 -46.40 -15.83 -5.67
C ASP A 220 -45.87 -15.11 -6.93
N GLU A 221 -46.74 -14.46 -7.71
CA GLU A 221 -46.43 -13.86 -9.03
C GLU A 221 -45.36 -12.76 -8.97
N GLN A 222 -45.13 -12.18 -7.78
CA GLN A 222 -44.16 -11.10 -7.57
C GLN A 222 -42.74 -11.60 -7.26
N ALA A 223 -42.56 -12.91 -7.03
CA ALA A 223 -41.31 -13.51 -6.60
C ALA A 223 -40.61 -14.26 -7.75
N ARG A 224 -39.36 -13.89 -8.07
CA ARG A 224 -38.53 -14.53 -9.10
C ARG A 224 -37.12 -14.91 -8.63
N TYR A 225 -36.62 -16.06 -9.10
CA TYR A 225 -35.23 -16.54 -8.92
C TYR A 225 -34.40 -16.33 -10.19
N CYS A 226 -33.07 -16.44 -10.11
CA CYS A 226 -32.21 -16.42 -11.30
C CYS A 226 -31.90 -17.85 -11.77
N HIS A 227 -32.21 -18.17 -13.03
CA HIS A 227 -31.95 -19.49 -13.62
C HIS A 227 -30.44 -19.78 -13.76
N GLY A 228 -29.96 -20.81 -13.07
CA GLY A 228 -28.54 -21.15 -12.94
C GLY A 228 -27.84 -21.49 -14.25
N GLY A 229 -28.59 -22.02 -15.22
CA GLY A 229 -28.07 -22.37 -16.55
C GLY A 229 -27.55 -21.16 -17.35
N PHE A 230 -28.04 -19.94 -17.10
CA PHE A 230 -27.54 -18.72 -17.76
C PHE A 230 -26.53 -17.94 -16.89
N GLY A 231 -26.11 -18.54 -15.78
CA GLY A 231 -25.34 -17.88 -14.73
C GLY A 231 -26.10 -16.76 -14.02
N TYR A 232 -25.57 -16.34 -12.87
CA TYR A 232 -26.06 -15.17 -12.13
C TYR A 232 -24.96 -14.55 -11.27
N LEU A 233 -25.12 -13.25 -10.99
CA LEU A 233 -24.25 -12.45 -10.15
C LEU A 233 -24.87 -12.24 -8.76
N LEU A 234 -24.12 -12.60 -7.72
CA LEU A 234 -24.39 -12.21 -6.34
C LEU A 234 -23.43 -11.11 -5.91
N SER A 235 -23.96 -10.04 -5.33
CA SER A 235 -23.17 -9.08 -4.56
C SER A 235 -22.59 -9.71 -3.28
N ARG A 236 -21.43 -9.21 -2.85
CA ARG A 236 -20.83 -9.58 -1.57
C ARG A 236 -21.74 -9.29 -0.37
N SER A 237 -22.49 -8.18 -0.36
CA SER A 237 -23.34 -7.84 0.79
C SER A 237 -24.54 -8.79 0.92
N LEU A 238 -25.11 -9.26 -0.19
CA LEU A 238 -26.12 -10.32 -0.20
C LEU A 238 -25.53 -11.63 0.33
N LEU A 239 -24.38 -12.08 -0.16
CA LEU A 239 -23.76 -13.33 0.31
C LEU A 239 -23.46 -13.31 1.82
N LEU A 240 -22.94 -12.20 2.35
CA LEU A 240 -22.68 -12.02 3.78
C LEU A 240 -23.96 -12.02 4.64
N LYS A 241 -25.09 -11.53 4.09
CA LYS A 241 -26.41 -11.57 4.74
C LYS A 241 -27.08 -12.94 4.67
N LEU A 242 -26.88 -13.66 3.57
CA LEU A 242 -27.49 -14.97 3.31
C LEU A 242 -26.86 -16.08 4.15
N HIS A 243 -25.54 -16.04 4.34
CA HIS A 243 -24.78 -17.13 4.96
C HIS A 243 -25.34 -17.63 6.31
N PRO A 244 -25.74 -16.78 7.28
CA PRO A 244 -26.34 -17.22 8.54
C PRO A 244 -27.66 -18.01 8.41
N HIS A 245 -28.32 -17.94 7.25
CA HIS A 245 -29.62 -18.59 6.99
C HIS A 245 -29.50 -19.86 6.13
N LEU A 246 -28.34 -20.10 5.50
CA LEU A 246 -28.14 -21.27 4.62
C LEU A 246 -28.41 -22.61 5.33
N ASP A 247 -28.08 -22.72 6.62
CA ASP A 247 -28.36 -23.92 7.42
C ASP A 247 -29.85 -24.15 7.65
N SER A 248 -30.65 -23.09 7.78
CA SER A 248 -32.13 -23.17 7.83
C SER A 248 -32.68 -23.61 6.47
N CYS A 249 -32.30 -22.90 5.40
CA CYS A 249 -32.72 -23.21 4.02
C CYS A 249 -32.38 -24.65 3.59
N ARG A 250 -31.30 -25.24 4.12
CA ARG A 250 -30.89 -26.61 3.81
C ARG A 250 -31.85 -27.68 4.38
N ASN A 251 -32.57 -27.38 5.46
CA ASN A 251 -33.47 -28.34 6.10
C ASN A 251 -34.88 -28.32 5.47
N GLU A 252 -35.28 -27.22 4.85
CA GLU A 252 -36.60 -27.01 4.25
C GLU A 252 -36.53 -27.12 2.71
N ILE A 253 -36.17 -28.32 2.23
CA ILE A 253 -35.98 -28.59 0.79
C ILE A 253 -37.34 -28.67 0.07
N LEU A 254 -37.81 -27.53 -0.43
CA LEU A 254 -39.09 -27.37 -1.15
C LEU A 254 -38.96 -27.38 -2.69
N SER A 255 -37.76 -27.53 -3.24
CA SER A 255 -37.51 -27.71 -4.69
C SER A 255 -36.49 -28.82 -4.94
N VAL A 256 -36.47 -29.35 -6.16
CA VAL A 256 -35.46 -30.29 -6.68
C VAL A 256 -34.31 -29.54 -7.37
N ARG A 257 -34.53 -28.29 -7.81
CA ARG A 257 -33.55 -27.49 -8.52
C ARG A 257 -32.64 -26.69 -7.56
N PRO A 258 -31.31 -26.63 -7.78
CA PRO A 258 -30.39 -25.95 -6.87
C PRO A 258 -30.43 -24.41 -6.97
N ASP A 259 -30.79 -23.88 -8.13
CA ASP A 259 -30.96 -22.44 -8.38
C ASP A 259 -32.29 -21.92 -7.82
N GLU A 260 -33.39 -22.66 -8.02
CA GLU A 260 -34.68 -22.35 -7.39
C GLU A 260 -34.60 -22.44 -5.85
N TRP A 261 -33.92 -23.46 -5.30
CA TRP A 261 -33.66 -23.57 -3.86
C TRP A 261 -32.93 -22.34 -3.30
N LEU A 262 -31.87 -21.89 -3.99
CA LEU A 262 -31.13 -20.70 -3.58
C LEU A 262 -32.00 -19.43 -3.70
N GLY A 263 -32.80 -19.33 -4.76
CA GLY A 263 -33.73 -18.22 -4.97
C GLY A 263 -34.77 -18.09 -3.86
N ARG A 264 -35.39 -19.20 -3.44
CA ARG A 264 -36.33 -19.22 -2.29
C ARG A 264 -35.61 -18.79 -1.01
N CYS A 265 -34.46 -19.39 -0.70
CA CYS A 265 -33.63 -19.02 0.45
C CYS A 265 -33.28 -17.52 0.52
N ILE A 266 -33.00 -16.87 -0.62
CA ILE A 266 -32.74 -15.43 -0.68
C ILE A 266 -34.02 -14.61 -0.43
N ILE A 267 -35.16 -15.03 -0.95
CA ILE A 267 -36.43 -14.29 -0.80
C ILE A 267 -37.00 -14.47 0.61
N ASP A 268 -37.08 -15.71 1.11
CA ASP A 268 -37.70 -16.06 2.39
C ASP A 268 -37.01 -15.37 3.58
N PHE A 269 -35.68 -15.19 3.51
CA PHE A 269 -34.89 -14.58 4.59
C PHE A 269 -34.45 -13.14 4.33
N LEU A 270 -34.29 -12.69 3.08
CA LEU A 270 -33.78 -11.34 2.76
C LEU A 270 -34.76 -10.46 1.96
N GLY A 271 -35.82 -11.03 1.37
CA GLY A 271 -36.78 -10.30 0.53
C GLY A 271 -36.23 -9.81 -0.81
N ILE A 272 -35.13 -10.41 -1.33
CA ILE A 272 -34.46 -9.96 -2.55
C ILE A 272 -34.81 -10.89 -3.72
N THR A 273 -35.54 -10.39 -4.71
CA THR A 273 -35.84 -11.14 -5.95
C THR A 273 -34.75 -10.96 -7.01
N CYS A 274 -34.64 -11.92 -7.94
CA CYS A 274 -33.79 -11.82 -9.12
C CYS A 274 -34.27 -10.69 -10.06
N VAL A 275 -33.32 -9.87 -10.52
CA VAL A 275 -33.56 -8.88 -11.58
C VAL A 275 -32.74 -9.23 -12.83
N SER A 276 -33.23 -8.82 -14.01
CA SER A 276 -32.50 -8.95 -15.29
C SER A 276 -32.02 -7.62 -15.87
N GLN A 277 -32.26 -6.51 -15.16
CA GLN A 277 -31.76 -5.18 -15.48
C GLN A 277 -31.41 -4.44 -14.18
N LEU A 278 -30.29 -3.73 -14.14
CA LEU A 278 -29.86 -2.95 -12.98
C LEU A 278 -28.99 -1.75 -13.41
N GLN A 279 -29.30 -0.56 -12.90
CA GLN A 279 -28.52 0.68 -13.15
C GLN A 279 -28.32 1.00 -14.66
N GLY A 280 -29.29 0.63 -15.50
CA GLY A 280 -29.23 0.80 -16.97
C GLY A 280 -28.42 -0.28 -17.70
N GLN A 281 -27.80 -1.22 -16.98
CA GLN A 281 -27.19 -2.42 -17.55
C GLN A 281 -28.21 -3.55 -17.63
N HIS A 282 -28.20 -4.32 -18.72
CA HIS A 282 -29.09 -5.46 -18.95
C HIS A 282 -28.29 -6.77 -18.85
N TYR A 283 -28.89 -7.80 -18.26
CA TYR A 283 -28.34 -9.15 -18.21
C TYR A 283 -28.83 -9.93 -19.43
N HIS A 284 -28.19 -9.71 -20.59
CA HIS A 284 -28.57 -10.36 -21.85
C HIS A 284 -28.21 -11.85 -21.86
N THR A 285 -29.19 -12.69 -22.19
CA THR A 285 -29.03 -14.15 -22.24
C THR A 285 -29.74 -14.71 -23.46
N TYR A 286 -29.09 -15.65 -24.17
CA TYR A 286 -29.68 -16.28 -25.35
C TYR A 286 -29.92 -17.77 -25.12
N GLU A 287 -31.12 -18.24 -25.46
CA GLU A 287 -31.52 -19.64 -25.31
C GLU A 287 -31.34 -20.39 -26.62
N LEU A 288 -30.46 -21.40 -26.62
CA LEU A 288 -30.10 -22.06 -27.87
C LEU A 288 -31.17 -23.06 -28.31
N ALA A 289 -31.90 -22.73 -29.37
CA ALA A 289 -32.88 -23.61 -29.98
C ALA A 289 -32.24 -24.90 -30.54
N LYS A 290 -33.02 -25.98 -30.56
CA LYS A 290 -32.55 -27.29 -31.06
C LYS A 290 -32.34 -27.22 -32.58
N ASN A 291 -31.12 -27.57 -33.01
CA ASN A 291 -30.63 -27.54 -34.41
C ASN A 291 -30.26 -26.16 -34.99
N THR A 292 -29.96 -25.16 -34.16
CA THR A 292 -29.52 -23.82 -34.59
C THR A 292 -28.20 -23.82 -35.39
N GLU A 293 -28.14 -23.13 -36.53
CA GLU A 293 -26.93 -22.94 -37.33
C GLU A 293 -26.19 -21.64 -36.96
N LEU A 294 -25.34 -21.71 -35.92
CA LEU A 294 -24.59 -20.58 -35.32
C LEU A 294 -23.85 -19.63 -36.28
N GLU A 295 -23.55 -20.03 -37.52
CA GLU A 295 -22.88 -19.19 -38.52
C GLU A 295 -23.85 -18.30 -39.33
N LYS A 296 -25.16 -18.39 -39.08
CA LYS A 296 -26.23 -17.55 -39.67
C LYS A 296 -26.98 -16.68 -38.64
N GLU A 297 -26.68 -16.82 -37.35
CA GLU A 297 -27.31 -16.04 -36.27
C GLU A 297 -26.76 -14.61 -36.25
N GLU A 298 -27.42 -13.72 -37.00
CA GLU A 298 -27.12 -12.28 -37.02
C GLU A 298 -27.95 -11.48 -35.99
N GLU A 299 -28.87 -12.11 -35.26
CA GLU A 299 -29.76 -11.45 -34.29
C GLU A 299 -29.00 -10.60 -33.26
N GLU A 300 -29.45 -9.35 -33.05
CA GLU A 300 -28.80 -8.43 -32.10
C GLU A 300 -28.79 -8.98 -30.67
N GLU A 301 -29.82 -9.74 -30.27
CA GLU A 301 -29.89 -10.39 -28.96
C GLU A 301 -28.80 -11.46 -28.78
N PHE A 302 -28.52 -12.27 -29.81
CA PHE A 302 -27.41 -13.23 -29.80
C PHE A 302 -26.06 -12.50 -29.70
N GLN A 303 -25.87 -11.42 -30.49
CA GLN A 303 -24.64 -10.63 -30.44
C GLN A 303 -24.45 -9.85 -29.12
N ALA A 304 -25.54 -9.52 -28.42
CA ALA A 304 -25.54 -8.86 -27.12
C ALA A 304 -25.46 -9.84 -25.93
N ALA A 305 -25.58 -11.15 -26.15
CA ALA A 305 -25.63 -12.14 -25.09
C ALA A 305 -24.33 -12.23 -24.27
N LEU A 306 -24.49 -12.19 -22.95
CA LEU A 306 -23.45 -12.41 -21.95
C LEU A 306 -23.34 -13.90 -21.59
N ALA A 307 -24.45 -14.64 -21.66
CA ALA A 307 -24.48 -16.10 -21.47
C ALA A 307 -25.42 -16.81 -22.46
N VAL A 308 -25.04 -18.02 -22.87
CA VAL A 308 -25.77 -18.90 -23.78
C VAL A 308 -25.90 -20.30 -23.16
N HIS A 309 -27.11 -20.84 -23.15
CA HIS A 309 -27.45 -22.14 -22.57
C HIS A 309 -28.72 -22.71 -23.24
N PRO A 310 -28.92 -24.05 -23.31
CA PRO A 310 -28.01 -25.10 -22.85
C PRO A 310 -26.95 -25.47 -23.90
N VAL A 311 -25.70 -25.67 -23.45
CA VAL A 311 -24.61 -26.14 -24.31
C VAL A 311 -24.45 -27.65 -24.18
N SER A 312 -24.97 -28.38 -25.17
CA SER A 312 -25.07 -29.85 -25.16
C SER A 312 -23.73 -30.61 -25.18
N ASP A 313 -22.68 -30.04 -25.77
CA ASP A 313 -21.41 -30.73 -25.97
C ASP A 313 -20.20 -29.77 -26.07
N MET A 314 -18.98 -30.32 -25.96
CA MET A 314 -17.75 -29.53 -26.04
C MET A 314 -17.54 -28.87 -27.41
N THR A 315 -17.99 -29.50 -28.50
CA THR A 315 -17.85 -28.98 -29.87
C THR A 315 -18.66 -27.70 -30.02
N LEU A 316 -19.91 -27.70 -29.54
CA LEU A 316 -20.76 -26.52 -29.49
C LEU A 316 -20.15 -25.40 -28.63
N MET A 317 -19.59 -25.72 -27.46
CA MET A 317 -18.89 -24.76 -26.60
C MET A 317 -17.74 -24.04 -27.34
N TYR A 318 -16.91 -24.77 -28.10
CA TYR A 318 -15.84 -24.15 -28.89
C TYR A 318 -16.36 -23.38 -30.13
N ARG A 319 -17.48 -23.81 -30.75
CA ARG A 319 -18.11 -23.09 -31.87
C ARG A 319 -18.68 -21.73 -31.41
N LEU A 320 -19.37 -21.71 -30.26
CA LEU A 320 -19.84 -20.48 -29.63
C LEU A 320 -18.66 -19.55 -29.33
N HIS A 321 -17.62 -20.05 -28.65
CA HIS A 321 -16.42 -19.24 -28.36
C HIS A 321 -15.74 -18.68 -29.63
N LYS A 322 -15.66 -19.44 -30.73
CA LYS A 322 -15.16 -18.95 -32.03
C LYS A 322 -16.01 -17.78 -32.56
N GLN A 323 -17.33 -17.92 -32.53
CA GLN A 323 -18.26 -16.92 -33.08
C GLN A 323 -18.30 -15.63 -32.23
N PHE A 324 -18.39 -15.75 -30.91
CA PHE A 324 -18.32 -14.59 -30.01
C PHE A 324 -16.95 -13.89 -30.02
N SER A 325 -15.85 -14.64 -30.19
CA SER A 325 -14.51 -14.06 -30.41
C SER A 325 -14.44 -13.25 -31.70
N ARG A 326 -15.10 -13.71 -32.77
CA ARG A 326 -15.20 -12.97 -34.03
C ARG A 326 -16.00 -11.67 -33.87
N ILE A 327 -17.21 -11.75 -33.30
CA ILE A 327 -18.06 -10.57 -33.02
C ILE A 327 -17.31 -9.53 -32.18
N GLN A 328 -16.55 -9.96 -31.16
CA GLN A 328 -15.74 -9.06 -30.34
C GLN A 328 -14.56 -8.45 -31.12
N LEU A 329 -13.88 -9.22 -31.95
CA LEU A 329 -12.79 -8.75 -32.80
C LEU A 329 -13.27 -7.70 -33.81
N ASP A 330 -14.43 -7.94 -34.45
CA ASP A 330 -15.04 -7.01 -35.40
C ASP A 330 -15.45 -5.68 -34.72
N ARG A 331 -16.02 -5.73 -33.50
CA ARG A 331 -16.30 -4.53 -32.67
C ARG A 331 -15.03 -3.75 -32.31
N VAL A 332 -13.94 -4.43 -31.93
CA VAL A 332 -12.66 -3.78 -31.62
C VAL A 332 -12.04 -3.11 -32.85
N TYR A 333 -12.18 -3.71 -34.05
CA TYR A 333 -11.75 -3.05 -35.28
C TYR A 333 -12.57 -1.80 -35.62
N GLN A 334 -13.88 -1.79 -35.35
CA GLN A 334 -14.72 -0.60 -35.50
C GLN A 334 -14.31 0.52 -34.52
N GLU A 335 -14.12 0.20 -33.23
CA GLU A 335 -13.66 1.17 -32.22
C GLU A 335 -12.29 1.79 -32.61
N ILE A 336 -11.36 0.97 -33.11
CA ILE A 336 -10.05 1.44 -33.60
C ILE A 336 -10.21 2.39 -34.80
N GLN A 337 -11.13 2.12 -35.74
CA GLN A 337 -11.38 3.00 -36.89
C GLN A 337 -12.03 4.32 -36.48
N ASP A 338 -12.98 4.30 -35.54
CA ASP A 338 -13.62 5.52 -35.02
C ASP A 338 -12.62 6.39 -34.23
N LEU A 339 -11.77 5.77 -33.40
CA LEU A 339 -10.68 6.46 -32.69
C LEU A 339 -9.59 7.03 -33.61
N GLN A 340 -9.44 6.46 -34.81
CA GLN A 340 -8.50 6.96 -35.84
C GLN A 340 -9.11 8.04 -36.75
N ARG A 341 -10.43 8.29 -36.71
CA ARG A 341 -11.08 9.28 -37.57
C ARG A 341 -10.72 10.72 -37.11
N PRO A 342 -9.99 11.53 -37.90
CA PRO A 342 -9.48 12.82 -37.45
C PRO A 342 -10.59 13.88 -37.44
N GLY A 343 -11.33 14.02 -36.32
CA GLY A 343 -12.51 14.89 -36.28
C GLY A 343 -13.01 15.44 -34.94
N MET A 344 -12.44 15.07 -33.78
CA MET A 344 -12.89 15.63 -32.49
C MET A 344 -11.74 16.03 -31.53
N PRO A 345 -11.94 17.08 -30.70
CA PRO A 345 -10.88 17.64 -29.87
C PRO A 345 -10.62 16.82 -28.60
N SER A 346 -9.40 16.32 -28.43
CA SER A 346 -8.98 15.63 -27.20
C SER A 346 -9.04 16.57 -25.99
N GLY A 347 -9.84 16.20 -24.98
CA GLY A 347 -10.04 16.99 -23.77
C GLY A 347 -8.76 17.12 -22.92
N ALA A 348 -8.34 18.37 -22.67
CA ALA A 348 -7.61 18.83 -21.50
C ALA A 348 -6.40 17.97 -21.02
N ARG A 349 -5.34 17.87 -21.84
CA ARG A 349 -3.99 17.66 -21.28
C ARG A 349 -3.59 18.89 -20.45
N MET A 350 -3.46 18.73 -19.14
CA MET A 350 -2.94 19.78 -18.25
C MET A 350 -1.49 20.16 -18.65
N PRO A 351 -1.14 21.45 -18.72
CA PRO A 351 0.19 21.88 -19.14
C PRO A 351 1.24 21.57 -18.05
N HIS A 352 2.25 20.77 -18.41
CA HIS A 352 3.43 20.58 -17.58
C HIS A 352 4.34 21.79 -17.76
N GLN A 353 4.61 22.56 -16.69
CA GLN A 353 5.70 23.54 -16.75
C GLN A 353 7.04 22.80 -16.82
N GLY A 354 7.87 23.20 -17.79
CA GLY A 354 9.21 22.70 -18.03
C GLY A 354 9.84 23.53 -19.14
N GLY A 355 10.95 24.22 -18.85
CA GLY A 355 11.58 25.12 -19.80
C GLY A 355 12.23 24.37 -20.97
N PRO A 356 12.32 24.98 -22.18
CA PRO A 356 12.92 24.34 -23.33
C PRO A 356 14.45 24.23 -23.17
N MET A 357 14.97 23.00 -23.31
CA MET A 357 16.39 22.73 -23.54
C MET A 357 16.63 22.47 -25.02
N GLY A 358 17.68 23.07 -25.59
CA GLY A 358 17.98 23.02 -27.02
C GLY A 358 18.50 21.68 -27.56
N PRO A 359 18.60 21.53 -28.89
CA PRO A 359 19.02 20.29 -29.55
C PRO A 359 20.54 19.99 -29.40
N PRO A 360 20.98 18.74 -29.64
CA PRO A 360 22.36 18.31 -29.35
C PRO A 360 23.36 18.65 -30.47
N GLY A 361 24.58 19.02 -30.09
CA GLY A 361 25.73 19.18 -31.01
C GLY A 361 26.67 17.95 -31.04
N PRO A 362 27.48 17.78 -32.11
CA PRO A 362 28.39 16.64 -32.28
C PRO A 362 29.72 16.78 -31.50
N PRO A 363 30.46 15.67 -31.29
CA PRO A 363 31.73 15.67 -30.55
C PRO A 363 32.96 15.99 -31.42
N TYR A 364 34.04 16.44 -30.79
CA TYR A 364 35.39 16.50 -31.39
C TYR A 364 36.49 16.11 -30.39
N VAL A 365 37.70 15.86 -30.89
CA VAL A 365 38.77 15.07 -30.22
C VAL A 365 39.96 15.95 -29.77
N GLY A 366 40.67 15.54 -28.72
CA GLY A 366 42.00 16.09 -28.36
C GLY A 366 42.71 15.39 -27.18
N SER A 367 43.77 14.62 -27.47
CA SER A 367 44.73 14.02 -26.50
C SER A 367 46.09 14.72 -26.58
N PRO A 368 46.95 14.67 -25.53
CA PRO A 368 47.99 13.61 -25.39
C PRO A 368 48.04 13.02 -23.94
N SER A 369 48.54 11.82 -23.61
CA SER A 369 49.82 11.10 -23.88
C SER A 369 51.01 11.66 -23.06
N VAL A 370 51.98 10.89 -22.50
CA VAL A 370 52.54 9.55 -22.82
C VAL A 370 52.89 8.71 -21.53
N ARG A 371 53.12 7.40 -21.74
CA ARG A 371 53.76 6.28 -20.95
C ARG A 371 55.20 6.55 -20.37
N PRO A 372 55.94 5.56 -19.76
CA PRO A 372 55.60 4.24 -19.14
C PRO A 372 56.33 3.89 -17.78
N GLY A 373 56.02 2.71 -17.18
CA GLY A 373 56.84 2.03 -16.14
C GLY A 373 56.31 0.62 -15.78
N MET A 374 57.16 -0.35 -15.38
CA MET A 374 56.81 -1.78 -15.16
C MET A 374 57.61 -2.43 -13.96
N PRO A 375 57.50 -3.74 -13.56
CA PRO A 375 57.13 -4.09 -12.16
C PRO A 375 58.03 -5.11 -11.39
N GLN A 376 57.52 -5.60 -10.24
CA GLN A 376 58.05 -6.66 -9.31
C GLN A 376 59.12 -6.19 -8.27
N THR A 377 59.46 -6.85 -7.14
CA THR A 377 59.18 -8.20 -6.53
C THR A 377 59.10 -8.20 -4.96
N VAL A 378 58.13 -8.95 -4.39
CA VAL A 378 58.21 -10.04 -3.36
C VAL A 378 59.06 -9.99 -2.04
N MET A 379 58.43 -10.43 -0.92
CA MET A 379 58.91 -11.07 0.36
C MET A 379 59.44 -10.31 1.64
N GLU A 380 58.72 -10.51 2.77
CA GLU A 380 59.06 -11.22 4.06
C GLU A 380 60.47 -11.13 4.73
N THR A 381 60.70 -11.28 6.07
CA THR A 381 59.88 -11.42 7.32
C THR A 381 60.69 -11.16 8.63
N THR A 382 60.00 -10.89 9.76
CA THR A 382 60.48 -11.00 11.19
C THR A 382 61.59 -10.03 11.70
N ARG A 383 61.83 -9.78 13.02
CA ARG A 383 61.42 -10.42 14.30
C ARG A 383 61.38 -9.41 15.51
N LYS A 384 60.89 -9.88 16.67
CA LYS A 384 60.72 -9.24 18.02
C LYS A 384 61.97 -8.44 18.49
N ARG A 385 61.93 -7.46 19.43
CA ARG A 385 61.23 -7.27 20.76
C ARG A 385 61.31 -5.74 21.13
N THR A 386 60.81 -5.08 22.21
CA THR A 386 60.22 -5.41 23.54
C THR A 386 59.15 -4.34 23.97
N ALA A 387 59.21 -3.76 25.19
CA ALA A 387 58.32 -2.75 25.81
C ALA A 387 59.11 -2.02 26.96
N PRO A 388 58.64 -0.91 27.60
CA PRO A 388 57.40 -0.89 28.42
C PRO A 388 56.49 0.38 28.34
N GLN A 389 55.18 0.11 28.52
CA GLN A 389 54.06 0.85 29.14
C GLN A 389 54.04 2.38 29.42
N GLN A 390 52.82 2.94 29.27
CA GLN A 390 52.29 4.24 29.77
C GLN A 390 52.99 5.50 29.19
N VAL A 391 52.38 6.37 28.38
CA VAL A 391 50.98 6.86 28.38
C VAL A 391 50.42 6.99 26.94
N GLN A 392 49.31 6.31 26.61
CA GLN A 392 48.56 6.58 25.37
C GLN A 392 47.11 6.07 25.45
N GLN A 393 46.14 6.98 25.69
CA GLN A 393 44.71 6.61 25.68
C GLN A 393 43.77 7.63 25.01
N GLN A 394 44.29 8.68 24.37
CA GLN A 394 43.49 9.70 23.67
C GLN A 394 43.61 9.71 22.13
N GLN A 395 44.45 8.87 21.53
CA GLN A 395 44.64 8.84 20.06
C GLN A 395 43.88 7.74 19.32
N VAL A 396 43.36 6.71 20.02
CA VAL A 396 42.67 5.58 19.37
C VAL A 396 41.30 5.98 18.80
N GLN A 397 40.61 6.97 19.37
CA GLN A 397 39.24 7.31 18.98
C GLN A 397 39.13 8.07 17.63
N GLN A 398 40.19 8.76 17.18
CA GLN A 398 40.14 9.51 15.90
C GLN A 398 40.45 8.64 14.66
N GLN A 399 41.33 7.63 14.76
CA GLN A 399 41.67 6.79 13.60
C GLN A 399 40.52 5.84 13.20
N VAL A 400 39.74 5.33 14.16
CA VAL A 400 38.57 4.47 13.87
C VAL A 400 37.51 5.25 13.07
N GLN A 401 37.33 6.54 13.33
CA GLN A 401 36.28 7.34 12.70
C GLN A 401 36.58 7.66 11.22
N GLN A 402 37.85 7.87 10.85
CA GLN A 402 38.24 8.05 9.44
C GLN A 402 38.14 6.74 8.64
N GLN A 403 38.48 5.59 9.24
CA GLN A 403 38.42 4.31 8.53
C GLN A 403 36.98 3.84 8.22
N GLN A 404 35.99 4.26 9.01
CA GLN A 404 34.56 4.02 8.74
C GLN A 404 33.98 4.94 7.66
N GLN A 405 34.48 6.16 7.48
CA GLN A 405 34.04 7.03 6.39
C GLN A 405 34.58 6.56 5.03
N ALA A 406 35.77 5.96 4.99
CA ALA A 406 36.34 5.38 3.77
C ALA A 406 35.49 4.21 3.23
N THR A 407 34.99 3.32 4.09
CA THR A 407 34.08 2.23 3.68
C THR A 407 32.70 2.74 3.27
N GLN A 408 32.13 3.75 3.95
CA GLN A 408 30.87 4.36 3.53
C GLN A 408 30.96 5.06 2.16
N ASN A 409 32.08 5.73 1.86
CA ASN A 409 32.29 6.32 0.53
C ASN A 409 32.55 5.27 -0.56
N ARG A 410 33.23 4.14 -0.25
CA ARG A 410 33.30 3.00 -1.18
C ARG A 410 31.92 2.39 -1.45
N ALA A 411 31.07 2.27 -0.43
CA ALA A 411 29.67 1.84 -0.57
C ALA A 411 28.82 2.82 -1.39
N ARG A 412 29.10 4.13 -1.35
CA ARG A 412 28.49 5.14 -2.25
C ARG A 412 29.00 5.07 -3.70
N SER A 413 30.21 4.56 -3.92
CA SER A 413 30.76 4.35 -5.27
C SER A 413 30.35 3.03 -5.93
N ALA A 414 29.82 2.07 -5.16
CA ALA A 414 29.07 0.96 -5.71
C ALA A 414 27.84 1.52 -6.43
N LYS A 415 27.88 1.55 -7.76
CA LYS A 415 26.87 2.19 -8.62
C LYS A 415 25.47 1.82 -8.12
N ARG A 416 24.69 2.84 -7.72
CA ARG A 416 23.29 2.74 -7.30
C ARG A 416 22.54 1.95 -8.40
N ARG A 417 22.32 0.65 -8.13
CA ARG A 417 22.00 -0.37 -9.15
C ARG A 417 20.82 0.10 -9.98
N LYS A 418 20.99 0.13 -11.30
CA LYS A 418 19.99 0.71 -12.18
C LYS A 418 18.88 -0.29 -12.41
N MET A 419 17.68 0.24 -12.52
CA MET A 419 16.47 -0.47 -12.93
C MET A 419 16.62 -1.19 -14.29
N ALA A 420 17.57 -0.74 -15.13
CA ALA A 420 17.94 -1.39 -16.38
C ALA A 420 18.73 -2.70 -16.17
N ASP A 421 19.46 -2.83 -15.06
CA ASP A 421 20.35 -3.96 -14.75
C ASP A 421 19.56 -5.22 -14.34
N LYS A 422 18.22 -5.11 -14.18
CA LYS A 422 17.26 -6.21 -14.02
C LYS A 422 16.39 -6.47 -15.28
N ILE A 423 16.58 -5.77 -16.42
CA ILE A 423 15.70 -5.88 -17.59
C ILE A 423 16.30 -6.79 -18.68
N LEU A 424 15.52 -7.77 -19.15
CA LEU A 424 15.91 -8.63 -20.27
C LEU A 424 15.84 -7.87 -21.61
N PRO A 425 16.94 -7.85 -22.42
CA PRO A 425 16.94 -7.20 -23.72
C PRO A 425 15.88 -7.79 -24.67
N GLN A 426 15.29 -6.94 -25.51
CA GLN A 426 14.16 -7.33 -26.35
C GLN A 426 14.43 -8.52 -27.27
N ARG A 427 15.63 -8.61 -27.86
CA ARG A 427 16.06 -9.76 -28.68
C ARG A 427 16.17 -11.09 -27.91
N ILE A 428 16.08 -11.08 -26.58
CA ILE A 428 15.96 -12.29 -25.75
C ILE A 428 14.49 -12.60 -25.49
N ARG A 429 13.66 -11.54 -25.33
CA ARG A 429 12.22 -11.69 -25.12
C ARG A 429 11.49 -12.28 -26.33
N GLU A 430 11.94 -11.96 -27.53
CA GLU A 430 11.48 -12.54 -28.80
C GLU A 430 11.90 -14.02 -28.99
N LEU A 431 12.78 -14.56 -28.15
CA LEU A 431 13.30 -15.93 -28.25
C LEU A 431 12.75 -16.89 -27.17
N VAL A 432 12.22 -16.36 -26.07
CA VAL A 432 11.82 -17.13 -24.87
C VAL A 432 10.50 -16.55 -24.34
N PRO A 433 9.33 -17.20 -24.55
CA PRO A 433 8.03 -16.62 -24.20
C PRO A 433 7.86 -16.39 -22.69
N GLU A 434 8.49 -17.21 -21.85
CA GLU A 434 8.47 -17.10 -20.38
C GLU A 434 9.14 -15.80 -19.87
N SER A 435 9.94 -15.15 -20.71
CA SER A 435 10.56 -13.85 -20.38
C SER A 435 9.54 -12.73 -20.16
N GLN A 436 8.35 -12.83 -20.74
CA GLN A 436 7.27 -11.86 -20.53
C GLN A 436 6.74 -11.97 -19.09
N ALA A 437 6.52 -13.19 -18.58
CA ALA A 437 6.12 -13.41 -17.19
C ALA A 437 7.16 -12.86 -16.20
N TYR A 438 8.46 -12.93 -16.51
CA TYR A 438 9.50 -12.27 -15.71
C TYR A 438 9.37 -10.74 -15.72
N MET A 439 9.09 -10.14 -16.88
CA MET A 439 8.86 -8.69 -16.99
C MET A 439 7.61 -8.24 -16.24
N ASP A 440 6.55 -9.06 -16.20
CA ASP A 440 5.31 -8.77 -15.49
C ASP A 440 5.45 -8.93 -13.97
N LEU A 441 6.19 -9.94 -13.50
CA LEU A 441 6.63 -10.06 -12.10
C LEU A 441 7.44 -8.84 -11.67
N LEU A 442 8.33 -8.34 -12.53
CA LEU A 442 9.13 -7.15 -12.27
C LEU A 442 8.33 -5.84 -12.38
N ALA A 443 7.19 -5.85 -13.09
CA ALA A 443 6.21 -4.76 -13.05
C ALA A 443 5.36 -4.79 -11.76
N PHE A 444 5.07 -5.99 -11.24
CA PHE A 444 4.39 -6.21 -9.96
C PHE A 444 5.27 -5.81 -8.76
N GLU A 445 6.55 -6.23 -8.75
CA GLU A 445 7.59 -5.83 -7.77
C GLU A 445 7.55 -4.31 -7.53
N ARG A 446 7.62 -3.51 -8.60
CA ARG A 446 7.58 -2.03 -8.54
C ARG A 446 6.31 -1.49 -7.90
N LYS A 447 5.14 -2.07 -8.18
CA LYS A 447 3.84 -1.66 -7.62
C LYS A 447 3.75 -2.01 -6.13
N LEU A 448 4.26 -3.19 -5.77
CA LEU A 448 4.32 -3.67 -4.39
C LEU A 448 5.25 -2.79 -3.54
N ASP A 449 6.48 -2.54 -4.00
CA ASP A 449 7.45 -1.66 -3.32
C ASP A 449 6.94 -0.24 -3.13
N GLN A 450 6.33 0.36 -4.16
CA GLN A 450 5.69 1.68 -4.05
C GLN A 450 4.57 1.69 -3.01
N THR A 451 3.77 0.62 -2.94
CA THR A 451 2.70 0.48 -1.96
C THR A 451 3.24 0.30 -0.55
N ILE A 452 4.25 -0.57 -0.36
CA ILE A 452 4.92 -0.80 0.93
C ILE A 452 5.56 0.50 1.43
N MET A 453 6.30 1.21 0.58
CA MET A 453 6.96 2.46 0.95
C MET A 453 5.94 3.55 1.29
N ARG A 454 4.84 3.69 0.52
CA ARG A 454 3.75 4.61 0.85
C ARG A 454 3.12 4.25 2.19
N LYS A 455 2.78 2.97 2.42
CA LYS A 455 2.22 2.50 3.69
C LYS A 455 3.18 2.70 4.87
N ARG A 456 4.49 2.56 4.67
CA ARG A 456 5.51 2.84 5.69
C ARG A 456 5.50 4.31 6.11
N VAL A 457 5.35 5.23 5.15
CA VAL A 457 5.19 6.67 5.42
C VAL A 457 3.83 6.98 6.04
N ASP A 458 2.74 6.37 5.56
CA ASP A 458 1.39 6.51 6.16
C ASP A 458 1.40 6.09 7.64
N ILE A 459 2.06 4.98 7.98
CA ILE A 459 2.21 4.47 9.35
C ILE A 459 3.11 5.39 10.20
N GLN A 460 4.22 5.90 9.64
CA GLN A 460 5.06 6.89 10.32
C GLN A 460 4.31 8.20 10.62
N GLU A 461 3.42 8.64 9.73
CA GLU A 461 2.58 9.83 9.94
C GLU A 461 1.43 9.57 10.92
N ALA A 462 0.86 8.36 10.92
CA ALA A 462 -0.13 7.95 11.92
C ALA A 462 0.47 7.91 13.35
N LEU A 463 1.66 7.31 13.51
CA LEU A 463 2.34 7.18 14.80
C LEU A 463 2.80 8.51 15.44
N LYS A 464 2.87 9.61 14.68
CA LYS A 464 3.07 10.96 15.24
C LYS A 464 1.85 11.47 16.02
N ARG A 465 0.68 10.87 15.83
CA ARG A 465 -0.57 11.23 16.49
C ARG A 465 -0.75 10.33 17.72
N PRO A 466 -1.12 10.88 18.89
CA PRO A 466 -1.34 10.06 20.07
C PRO A 466 -2.57 9.16 19.88
N MET A 467 -2.32 7.87 19.63
CA MET A 467 -3.36 6.84 19.57
C MET A 467 -3.68 6.38 21.01
N LYS A 468 -4.75 6.95 21.57
CA LYS A 468 -5.24 6.66 22.92
C LYS A 468 -6.67 6.11 22.86
N GLN A 469 -7.00 5.19 23.76
CA GLN A 469 -8.35 4.66 23.96
C GLN A 469 -8.79 4.95 25.39
N LYS A 470 -10.05 5.38 25.59
CA LYS A 470 -10.64 5.48 26.91
C LYS A 470 -10.94 4.08 27.47
N ARG A 471 -10.60 3.86 28.74
CA ARG A 471 -10.89 2.65 29.51
C ARG A 471 -11.30 3.03 30.93
N LYS A 472 -12.07 2.17 31.60
CA LYS A 472 -12.47 2.39 32.99
C LYS A 472 -11.43 1.87 33.97
N LEU A 473 -10.92 2.76 34.80
CA LEU A 473 -10.13 2.44 35.99
C LEU A 473 -11.09 2.38 37.18
N ARG A 474 -11.24 1.22 37.82
CA ARG A 474 -12.03 1.09 39.05
C ARG A 474 -11.15 1.39 40.26
N LEU A 475 -11.52 2.42 41.00
CA LEU A 475 -10.99 2.78 42.30
C LEU A 475 -11.75 2.01 43.40
N TYR A 476 -11.02 1.54 44.39
CA TYR A 476 -11.53 0.91 45.61
C TYR A 476 -11.04 1.69 46.83
N ILE A 477 -11.98 2.16 47.66
CA ILE A 477 -11.69 2.85 48.91
C ILE A 477 -12.27 2.02 50.06
N SER A 478 -11.43 1.63 51.03
CA SER A 478 -11.82 0.81 52.18
C SER A 478 -11.20 1.32 53.48
N ASN A 479 -12.01 1.35 54.54
CA ASN A 479 -11.60 1.66 55.91
C ASN A 479 -11.51 0.37 56.75
N THR A 480 -10.43 0.25 57.54
CA THR A 480 -10.26 -0.81 58.54
C THR A 480 -9.96 -0.15 59.89
N PHE A 481 -10.80 -0.35 60.89
CA PHE A 481 -10.56 0.17 62.25
C PHE A 481 -9.96 -0.91 63.16
N ASN A 482 -8.85 -0.59 63.82
CA ASN A 482 -8.17 -1.44 64.79
C ASN A 482 -8.43 -0.85 66.19
N PRO A 483 -9.29 -1.47 67.02
CA PRO A 483 -9.50 -1.03 68.39
C PRO A 483 -8.25 -1.22 69.25
N ALA A 484 -8.12 -0.41 70.30
CA ALA A 484 -7.12 -0.63 71.34
C ALA A 484 -7.37 -1.97 72.05
N LYS A 485 -6.31 -2.75 72.29
CA LYS A 485 -6.36 -3.92 73.19
C LYS A 485 -6.08 -3.47 74.62
N SER A 486 -6.87 -3.98 75.56
CA SER A 486 -6.75 -3.72 77.00
C SER A 486 -5.67 -4.57 77.69
N ASP A 487 -5.30 -5.72 77.13
CA ASP A 487 -4.60 -6.77 77.87
C ASP A 487 -3.27 -7.19 77.21
N ALA A 488 -2.16 -6.67 77.74
CA ALA A 488 -0.81 -7.23 77.62
C ALA A 488 0.13 -6.61 78.67
N ASP A 489 0.61 -7.41 79.62
CA ASP A 489 1.74 -7.03 80.49
C ASP A 489 3.05 -7.06 79.69
N ASP A 490 3.32 -6.02 78.89
CA ASP A 490 4.69 -5.52 78.62
C ASP A 490 4.71 -4.24 77.75
N SER A 491 4.92 -3.10 78.40
CA SER A 491 5.64 -1.90 77.90
C SER A 491 5.29 -1.20 76.57
N ASP A 492 4.23 -1.54 75.83
CA ASP A 492 3.67 -0.62 74.80
C ASP A 492 2.14 -0.72 74.65
N GLY A 493 1.43 0.38 74.89
CA GLY A 493 -0.03 0.43 74.93
C GLY A 493 -0.64 0.61 73.54
N SER A 494 -1.33 -0.41 73.02
CA SER A 494 -1.86 -0.36 71.65
C SER A 494 -2.95 0.71 71.44
N ILE A 495 -2.60 1.82 70.80
CA ILE A 495 -3.51 2.94 70.53
C ILE A 495 -4.51 2.59 69.41
N ALA A 496 -5.79 2.91 69.63
CA ALA A 496 -6.85 2.77 68.64
C ALA A 496 -6.49 3.51 67.34
N SER A 497 -6.61 2.83 66.19
CA SER A 497 -6.12 3.37 64.92
C SER A 497 -6.87 2.86 63.70
N TRP A 498 -7.19 3.77 62.78
CA TRP A 498 -7.78 3.44 61.50
C TRP A 498 -6.73 3.35 60.39
N GLU A 499 -7.00 2.48 59.41
CA GLU A 499 -6.33 2.39 58.12
C GLU A 499 -7.33 2.77 57.03
N LEU A 500 -6.98 3.77 56.22
CA LEU A 500 -7.62 4.06 54.95
C LEU A 500 -6.77 3.46 53.83
N ARG A 501 -7.38 2.69 52.94
CA ARG A 501 -6.71 2.18 51.74
C ARG A 501 -7.42 2.61 50.46
N VAL A 502 -6.60 2.97 49.48
CA VAL A 502 -7.01 3.48 48.16
C VAL A 502 -6.28 2.64 47.11
N GLU A 503 -6.95 1.61 46.60
CA GLU A 503 -6.43 0.71 45.55
C GLU A 503 -7.11 1.02 44.21
N GLY A 504 -6.51 0.64 43.08
CA GLY A 504 -7.21 0.76 41.79
C GLY A 504 -6.76 -0.22 40.71
N LYS A 505 -7.71 -0.60 39.84
CA LYS A 505 -7.56 -1.68 38.88
C LYS A 505 -8.22 -1.32 37.55
N LEU A 506 -7.48 -1.46 36.46
CA LEU A 506 -8.02 -1.24 35.11
C LEU A 506 -9.01 -2.37 34.76
N LEU A 507 -10.19 -2.00 34.27
CA LEU A 507 -11.18 -2.92 33.72
C LEU A 507 -10.85 -3.23 32.25
N ASP A 508 -11.20 -4.43 31.81
CA ASP A 508 -11.02 -4.93 30.44
C ASP A 508 -9.57 -4.91 29.91
N ASP A 509 -8.58 -5.05 30.79
CA ASP A 509 -7.17 -5.18 30.41
C ASP A 509 -6.87 -6.58 29.83
N LEU A 510 -7.01 -6.69 28.51
CA LEU A 510 -6.63 -7.87 27.71
C LEU A 510 -5.10 -7.99 27.52
N SER A 511 -4.30 -7.06 28.04
CA SER A 511 -2.84 -7.06 27.87
C SER A 511 -2.13 -7.90 28.92
N LYS A 512 -0.91 -8.35 28.60
CA LYS A 512 -0.05 -9.10 29.55
C LYS A 512 0.79 -8.17 30.45
N GLN A 513 0.69 -6.86 30.29
CA GLN A 513 1.46 -5.86 31.04
C GLN A 513 0.51 -4.97 31.84
N LYS A 514 -0.01 -5.51 32.95
CA LYS A 514 -0.85 -4.78 33.90
C LYS A 514 -0.20 -3.46 34.30
N ARG A 515 -0.82 -2.35 33.92
CA ARG A 515 -0.41 -1.00 34.35
C ARG A 515 -0.76 -0.80 35.82
N LYS A 516 0.14 -0.14 36.55
CA LYS A 516 -0.01 0.19 37.97
C LYS A 516 -1.01 1.33 38.18
N PHE A 517 -1.76 1.29 39.27
CA PHE A 517 -2.73 2.34 39.64
C PHE A 517 -2.12 3.74 39.61
N SER A 518 -0.97 3.93 40.28
CA SER A 518 -0.30 5.22 40.36
C SER A 518 0.25 5.73 39.01
N SER A 519 0.32 4.88 37.98
CA SER A 519 0.82 5.26 36.64
C SER A 519 -0.15 6.19 35.87
N PHE A 520 -1.40 6.30 36.34
CA PHE A 520 -2.46 7.13 35.75
C PHE A 520 -2.61 8.52 36.40
N PHE A 521 -1.94 8.77 37.54
CA PHE A 521 -2.11 9.99 38.32
C PHE A 521 -0.80 10.78 38.44
N LYS A 522 -0.90 12.10 38.31
CA LYS A 522 0.19 13.05 38.54
C LYS A 522 0.36 13.33 40.03
N SER A 523 -0.75 13.38 40.76
CA SER A 523 -0.75 13.48 42.23
C SER A 523 -2.05 12.98 42.83
N LEU A 524 -1.98 12.61 44.11
CA LEU A 524 -3.08 12.19 44.96
C LEU A 524 -2.92 12.94 46.28
N VAL A 525 -3.97 13.62 46.73
CA VAL A 525 -4.01 14.28 48.04
C VAL A 525 -5.18 13.71 48.82
N ILE A 526 -4.96 13.41 50.10
CA ILE A 526 -6.02 13.07 51.06
C ILE A 526 -6.05 14.17 52.10
N GLU A 527 -7.14 14.93 52.12
CA GLU A 527 -7.46 15.90 53.15
C GLU A 527 -8.34 15.20 54.20
N LEU A 528 -7.91 15.25 55.45
CA LEU A 528 -8.62 14.77 56.63
C LEU A 528 -9.27 15.97 57.34
N ASP A 529 -10.14 15.69 58.31
CA ASP A 529 -10.74 16.73 59.13
C ASP A 529 -9.66 17.54 59.89
N LYS A 530 -9.62 18.84 59.61
CA LYS A 530 -8.63 19.79 60.10
C LYS A 530 -8.75 20.06 61.59
N ASP A 531 -9.97 19.98 62.14
CA ASP A 531 -10.22 20.27 63.55
C ASP A 531 -9.82 19.08 64.44
N LEU A 532 -9.73 17.87 63.86
CA LEU A 532 -9.25 16.64 64.51
C LEU A 532 -7.72 16.45 64.42
N TYR A 533 -7.09 16.78 63.28
CA TYR A 533 -5.66 16.51 63.06
C TYR A 533 -4.76 17.76 63.01
N GLY A 534 -5.33 18.96 63.08
CA GLY A 534 -4.58 20.22 63.07
C GLY A 534 -3.95 20.56 61.71
N PRO A 535 -3.33 21.75 61.59
CA PRO A 535 -2.90 22.31 60.32
C PRO A 535 -1.83 21.46 59.60
N ASP A 536 -0.96 20.77 60.34
CA ASP A 536 0.22 20.11 59.74
C ASP A 536 0.01 18.61 59.45
N ASN A 537 -0.96 17.93 60.09
CA ASN A 537 -1.17 16.49 59.94
C ASN A 537 -2.45 16.09 59.17
N HIS A 538 -3.36 17.04 58.91
CA HIS A 538 -4.60 16.78 58.19
C HIS A 538 -4.41 16.49 56.69
N LEU A 539 -3.26 16.83 56.09
CA LEU A 539 -2.98 16.57 54.67
C LEU A 539 -2.00 15.40 54.50
N VAL A 540 -2.27 14.54 53.51
CA VAL A 540 -1.35 13.50 53.03
C VAL A 540 -1.23 13.64 51.51
N GLU A 541 -0.06 14.08 51.04
CA GLU A 541 0.19 14.36 49.62
C GLU A 541 1.15 13.34 48.99
N TRP A 542 0.83 12.89 47.77
CA TRP A 542 1.72 12.13 46.90
C TRP A 542 1.81 12.78 45.53
N HIS A 543 3.03 12.99 45.04
CA HIS A 543 3.31 13.51 43.70
C HIS A 543 4.17 12.54 42.90
N ARG A 544 3.83 12.32 41.64
CA ARG A 544 4.62 11.51 40.70
C ARG A 544 5.86 12.28 40.28
N THR A 545 7.04 11.75 40.61
CA THR A 545 8.33 12.20 40.11
C THR A 545 8.88 11.20 39.09
N PRO A 546 9.85 11.56 38.23
CA PRO A 546 10.48 10.63 37.29
C PRO A 546 11.18 9.42 37.94
N THR A 547 11.42 9.47 39.26
CA THR A 547 12.06 8.42 40.07
C THR A 547 11.07 7.66 40.98
N THR A 548 9.79 8.03 40.99
CA THR A 548 8.77 7.38 41.84
C THR A 548 8.48 5.96 41.35
N GLN A 549 8.57 4.96 42.24
CA GLN A 549 8.15 3.59 41.94
C GLN A 549 6.62 3.50 41.84
N GLU A 550 6.11 2.72 40.89
CA GLU A 550 4.67 2.64 40.62
C GLU A 550 3.97 1.55 41.45
N THR A 551 2.90 1.92 42.15
CA THR A 551 2.13 1.07 43.06
C THR A 551 0.70 0.85 42.57
N ASP A 552 0.05 -0.22 43.05
CA ASP A 552 -1.36 -0.53 42.77
C ASP A 552 -2.35 0.10 43.77
N GLY A 553 -1.83 0.78 44.80
CA GLY A 553 -2.61 1.49 45.80
C GLY A 553 -1.75 2.25 46.81
N PHE A 554 -2.43 2.92 47.73
CA PHE A 554 -1.87 3.67 48.85
C PHE A 554 -2.60 3.29 50.14
N GLN A 555 -1.86 3.30 51.26
CA GLN A 555 -2.34 2.90 52.58
C GLN A 555 -1.91 3.99 53.58
N VAL A 556 -2.86 4.54 54.33
CA VAL A 556 -2.64 5.60 55.32
C VAL A 556 -3.19 5.12 56.66
N LYS A 557 -2.35 5.11 57.69
CA LYS A 557 -2.73 4.74 59.06
C LYS A 557 -2.51 5.93 59.99
N ARG A 558 -3.49 6.25 60.83
CA ARG A 558 -3.41 7.26 61.90
C ARG A 558 -4.06 6.75 63.19
N PRO A 559 -3.66 7.24 64.37
CA PRO A 559 -4.42 7.04 65.60
C PRO A 559 -5.76 7.81 65.55
N GLY A 560 -6.75 7.31 66.27
CA GLY A 560 -8.07 7.91 66.39
C GLY A 560 -9.18 6.87 66.56
N ASP A 561 -10.14 7.19 67.43
CA ASP A 561 -11.33 6.42 67.81
C ASP A 561 -12.65 7.11 67.40
N VAL A 562 -12.57 8.28 66.78
CA VAL A 562 -13.70 9.04 66.23
C VAL A 562 -13.75 8.86 64.70
N SER A 563 -14.96 8.74 64.13
CA SER A 563 -15.16 8.64 62.68
C SER A 563 -14.77 9.94 61.95
N VAL A 564 -13.87 9.83 60.97
CA VAL A 564 -13.22 11.00 60.31
C VAL A 564 -13.79 11.19 58.90
N ARG A 565 -14.15 12.43 58.52
CA ARG A 565 -14.43 12.77 57.11
C ARG A 565 -13.11 12.96 56.37
N CYS A 566 -13.00 12.41 55.16
CA CYS A 566 -11.86 12.67 54.28
C CYS A 566 -12.28 13.00 52.85
N THR A 567 -11.49 13.85 52.21
CA THR A 567 -11.65 14.28 50.82
C THR A 567 -10.43 13.80 50.04
N LEU A 568 -10.65 12.97 49.02
CA LEU A 568 -9.59 12.51 48.14
C LEU A 568 -9.59 13.36 46.87
N LEU A 569 -8.47 14.01 46.56
CA LEU A 569 -8.27 14.80 45.35
C LEU A 569 -7.28 14.07 44.43
N LEU A 570 -7.77 13.59 43.29
CA LEU A 570 -7.04 12.77 42.33
C LEU A 570 -6.77 13.56 41.05
N MET A 571 -5.49 13.86 40.77
CA MET A 571 -5.06 14.57 39.56
C MET A 571 -4.57 13.57 38.51
N LEU A 572 -5.32 13.42 37.41
CA LEU A 572 -4.95 12.54 36.29
C LEU A 572 -3.71 13.04 35.50
N ASP A 573 -2.85 12.11 35.06
CA ASP A 573 -1.65 12.41 34.28
C ASP A 573 -1.93 12.30 32.77
N TYR A 574 -2.52 13.36 32.20
CA TYR A 574 -2.84 13.43 30.78
C TYR A 574 -1.58 13.57 29.92
N GLN A 575 -1.37 12.63 28.97
CA GLN A 575 -0.21 12.63 28.08
C GLN A 575 -0.64 12.48 26.60
N PRO A 576 -0.64 13.57 25.80
CA PRO A 576 -0.12 14.91 26.11
C PRO A 576 -0.99 15.72 27.09
N PRO A 577 -0.43 16.73 27.77
CA PRO A 577 -1.16 17.54 28.76
C PRO A 577 -2.45 18.16 28.22
N GLN A 578 -3.53 17.89 28.96
CA GLN A 578 -4.82 18.56 28.80
C GLN A 578 -4.94 19.71 29.80
N PHE A 579 -5.66 20.76 29.40
CA PHE A 579 -5.86 22.00 30.14
C PHE A 579 -7.35 22.30 30.23
N LYS A 580 -7.78 22.91 31.33
CA LYS A 580 -9.11 23.49 31.48
C LYS A 580 -9.11 24.89 30.85
N LEU A 581 -10.14 25.18 30.06
CA LEU A 581 -10.31 26.50 29.47
C LEU A 581 -10.96 27.47 30.46
N ASP A 582 -10.59 28.75 30.37
CA ASP A 582 -11.38 29.84 30.95
C ASP A 582 -12.88 29.67 30.58
N PRO A 583 -13.85 29.84 31.51
CA PRO A 583 -15.26 29.58 31.24
C PRO A 583 -15.87 30.34 30.05
N ARG A 584 -15.32 31.50 29.69
CA ARG A 584 -15.80 32.36 28.58
C ARG A 584 -15.33 31.76 27.26
N LEU A 585 -14.05 31.39 27.17
CA LEU A 585 -13.48 30.70 26.02
C LEU A 585 -14.01 29.26 25.85
N ALA A 586 -14.23 28.56 26.98
CA ALA A 586 -14.82 27.23 27.00
C ALA A 586 -16.22 27.21 26.37
N ARG A 587 -17.07 28.16 26.77
CA ARG A 587 -18.42 28.35 26.22
C ARG A 587 -18.39 28.75 24.74
N LEU A 588 -17.41 29.53 24.31
CA LEU A 588 -17.29 29.98 22.93
C LEU A 588 -16.86 28.87 21.96
N LEU A 589 -15.96 27.98 22.41
CA LEU A 589 -15.44 26.88 21.60
C LEU A 589 -16.25 25.57 21.74
N GLY A 590 -17.13 25.46 22.74
CA GLY A 590 -17.85 24.24 23.06
C GLY A 590 -16.96 23.15 23.70
N ILE A 591 -15.88 23.55 24.37
CA ILE A 591 -14.83 22.65 24.89
C ILE A 591 -14.53 23.05 26.34
N HIS A 592 -14.54 22.09 27.27
CA HIS A 592 -14.20 22.36 28.67
C HIS A 592 -12.73 22.06 29.00
N THR A 593 -12.29 20.83 28.70
CA THR A 593 -10.92 20.34 28.91
C THR A 593 -10.37 19.71 27.62
N GLN A 594 -9.19 20.12 27.17
CA GLN A 594 -8.55 19.59 25.95
C GLN A 594 -7.04 19.83 25.91
N THR A 595 -6.37 19.19 24.95
CA THR A 595 -4.95 19.46 24.65
C THR A 595 -4.77 20.85 24.00
N ARG A 596 -3.64 21.53 24.27
CA ARG A 596 -3.33 22.86 23.69
C ARG A 596 -3.40 22.88 22.15
N SER A 597 -3.07 21.78 21.48
CA SER A 597 -3.18 21.63 20.02
C SER A 597 -4.64 21.59 19.54
N ALA A 598 -5.50 20.80 20.20
CA ALA A 598 -6.92 20.72 19.88
C ALA A 598 -7.62 22.07 20.13
N ILE A 599 -7.24 22.78 21.19
CA ILE A 599 -7.77 24.12 21.53
C ILE A 599 -7.43 25.14 20.43
N ILE A 600 -6.17 25.17 19.96
CA ILE A 600 -5.76 26.04 18.85
C ILE A 600 -6.49 25.68 17.55
N GLN A 601 -6.74 24.39 17.28
CA GLN A 601 -7.52 23.94 16.13
C GLN A 601 -9.00 24.36 16.22
N ALA A 602 -9.61 24.30 17.41
CA ALA A 602 -10.98 24.77 17.63
C ALA A 602 -11.09 26.30 17.47
N LEU A 603 -10.15 27.06 18.02
CA LEU A 603 -10.05 28.51 17.82
C LEU A 603 -9.92 28.86 16.32
N TRP A 604 -9.08 28.12 15.58
CA TRP A 604 -8.91 28.30 14.13
C TRP A 604 -10.16 27.93 13.33
N GLN A 605 -10.91 26.91 13.77
CA GLN A 605 -12.20 26.57 13.18
C GLN A 605 -13.24 27.66 13.44
N TYR A 606 -13.28 28.27 14.63
CA TYR A 606 -14.13 29.42 14.94
C TYR A 606 -13.80 30.63 14.04
N ILE A 607 -12.53 31.03 13.99
CA ILE A 607 -12.02 32.13 13.13
C ILE A 607 -12.46 31.93 11.67
N LYS A 608 -12.38 30.70 11.16
CA LYS A 608 -12.78 30.38 9.77
C LYS A 608 -14.28 30.35 9.55
N THR A 609 -15.05 29.81 10.50
CA THR A 609 -16.53 29.78 10.40
C THR A 609 -17.09 31.21 10.36
N ASN A 610 -16.58 32.08 11.23
CA ASN A 610 -17.03 33.47 11.36
C ASN A 610 -16.27 34.46 10.45
N LYS A 611 -15.37 33.98 9.58
CA LYS A 611 -14.56 34.78 8.64
C LYS A 611 -13.78 35.93 9.30
N LEU A 612 -13.23 35.70 10.50
CA LEU A 612 -12.53 36.71 11.29
C LEU A 612 -11.08 36.96 10.83
N GLN A 613 -10.54 36.14 9.93
CA GLN A 613 -9.24 36.40 9.30
C GLN A 613 -9.36 37.57 8.32
N ASP A 614 -8.42 38.52 8.38
CA ASP A 614 -8.42 39.69 7.50
C ASP A 614 -8.21 39.28 6.03
N SER A 615 -8.92 39.94 5.12
CA SER A 615 -8.88 39.64 3.67
C SER A 615 -7.63 40.18 2.98
N HIS A 616 -7.04 41.25 3.50
CA HIS A 616 -5.85 41.90 2.95
C HIS A 616 -4.57 41.36 3.59
N ASP A 617 -4.58 41.20 4.92
CA ASP A 617 -3.42 40.69 5.68
C ASP A 617 -3.75 39.43 6.49
N LYS A 618 -3.52 38.28 5.86
CA LYS A 618 -3.83 36.96 6.42
C LYS A 618 -3.07 36.61 7.70
N GLU A 619 -2.07 37.37 8.12
CA GLU A 619 -1.43 37.15 9.42
C GLU A 619 -2.27 37.65 10.60
N TYR A 620 -3.24 38.54 10.34
CA TYR A 620 -4.12 39.13 11.36
C TYR A 620 -5.53 38.56 11.36
N ILE A 621 -6.11 38.59 12.56
CA ILE A 621 -7.48 38.25 12.87
C ILE A 621 -8.12 39.50 13.44
N ASN A 622 -9.24 39.92 12.85
CA ASN A 622 -10.05 41.02 13.34
C ASN A 622 -11.02 40.42 14.37
N CYS A 623 -10.79 40.72 15.66
CA CYS A 623 -11.50 40.10 16.76
C CYS A 623 -12.97 40.57 16.79
N ASP A 624 -13.91 39.64 16.87
CA ASP A 624 -15.31 39.97 17.08
C ASP A 624 -15.59 40.34 18.55
N LYS A 625 -16.86 40.62 18.90
CA LYS A 625 -17.26 41.00 20.26
C LYS A 625 -16.90 39.95 21.32
N TYR A 626 -16.78 38.67 20.95
CA TYR A 626 -16.43 37.60 21.89
C TYR A 626 -14.91 37.42 22.01
N PHE A 627 -14.17 37.51 20.91
CA PHE A 627 -12.70 37.50 20.93
C PHE A 627 -12.13 38.75 21.61
N GLN A 628 -12.71 39.93 21.36
CA GLN A 628 -12.36 41.17 22.07
C GLN A 628 -12.53 41.02 23.58
N GLN A 629 -13.64 40.41 24.01
CA GLN A 629 -13.90 40.14 25.43
C GLN A 629 -12.90 39.17 26.06
N ILE A 630 -12.35 38.20 25.31
CA ILE A 630 -11.51 37.12 25.86
C ILE A 630 -10.01 37.42 25.79
N PHE A 631 -9.56 38.12 24.74
CA PHE A 631 -8.14 38.41 24.50
C PHE A 631 -7.74 39.88 24.75
N ASP A 632 -8.71 40.73 25.10
CA ASP A 632 -8.57 42.17 25.34
C ASP A 632 -7.85 42.92 24.21
N CYS A 633 -8.14 42.54 22.95
CA CYS A 633 -7.61 43.19 21.76
C CYS A 633 -8.62 43.22 20.59
N PRO A 634 -8.68 44.33 19.81
CA PRO A 634 -9.55 44.44 18.62
C PRO A 634 -8.98 43.71 17.40
N ARG A 635 -7.66 43.47 17.36
CA ARG A 635 -6.95 42.77 16.30
C ARG A 635 -5.82 41.95 16.92
N LEU A 636 -5.61 40.73 16.44
CA LEU A 636 -4.68 39.75 16.99
C LEU A 636 -3.86 39.12 15.86
N LYS A 637 -2.54 38.94 16.04
CA LYS A 637 -1.72 38.23 15.06
C LYS A 637 -1.72 36.73 15.31
N PHE A 638 -1.73 35.91 14.27
CA PHE A 638 -1.78 34.44 14.42
C PHE A 638 -0.63 33.86 15.26
N SER A 639 0.56 34.49 15.20
CA SER A 639 1.74 34.13 16.01
C SER A 639 1.61 34.44 17.50
N GLU A 640 0.70 35.35 17.89
CA GLU A 640 0.48 35.76 19.28
C GLU A 640 -0.51 34.84 20.00
N ILE A 641 -1.38 34.13 19.24
CA ILE A 641 -2.38 33.20 19.78
C ILE A 641 -1.80 32.25 20.83
N PRO A 642 -0.67 31.54 20.61
CA PRO A 642 -0.18 30.58 21.59
C PRO A 642 0.25 31.25 22.90
N GLN A 643 0.75 32.49 22.85
CA GLN A 643 1.17 33.24 24.03
C GLN A 643 -0.04 33.77 24.79
N ARG A 644 -0.96 34.48 24.12
CA ARG A 644 -2.21 34.99 24.70
C ARG A 644 -3.07 33.89 25.31
N LEU A 645 -3.13 32.73 24.64
CA LEU A 645 -3.85 31.55 25.12
C LEU A 645 -3.26 30.97 26.43
N THR A 646 -1.96 31.09 26.70
CA THR A 646 -1.33 30.52 27.92
C THR A 646 -2.02 30.98 29.20
N ASN A 647 -2.43 32.25 29.27
CA ASN A 647 -3.09 32.82 30.46
C ASN A 647 -4.56 32.36 30.62
N LEU A 648 -5.12 31.70 29.60
CA LEU A 648 -6.49 31.17 29.55
C LEU A 648 -6.54 29.63 29.64
N LEU A 649 -5.38 28.99 29.87
CA LEU A 649 -5.23 27.55 30.04
C LEU A 649 -4.91 27.23 31.51
N LEU A 650 -5.95 26.91 32.26
CA LEU A 650 -5.87 26.48 33.65
C LEU A 650 -5.46 24.99 33.73
N PRO A 651 -4.91 24.52 34.87
CA PRO A 651 -4.81 23.09 35.12
C PRO A 651 -6.20 22.41 35.07
N PRO A 652 -6.28 21.13 34.68
CA PRO A 652 -7.53 20.38 34.80
C PRO A 652 -7.95 20.25 36.27
N ASP A 653 -9.26 20.18 36.54
CA ASP A 653 -9.76 20.00 37.90
C ASP A 653 -9.38 18.61 38.46
N PRO A 654 -9.11 18.50 39.77
CA PRO A 654 -9.00 17.19 40.43
C PRO A 654 -10.35 16.46 40.42
N ILE A 655 -10.31 15.14 40.36
CA ILE A 655 -11.47 14.31 40.72
C ILE A 655 -11.55 14.32 42.25
N VAL A 656 -12.63 14.88 42.79
CA VAL A 656 -12.88 15.00 44.24
C VAL A 656 -13.83 13.89 44.67
N ILE A 657 -13.43 13.09 45.66
CA ILE A 657 -14.24 12.01 46.24
C ILE A 657 -14.33 12.23 47.75
N ASN A 658 -15.55 12.42 48.25
CA ASN A 658 -15.81 12.56 49.68
C ASN A 658 -16.09 11.18 50.28
N HIS A 659 -15.39 10.83 51.36
CA HIS A 659 -15.55 9.56 52.07
C HIS A 659 -15.60 9.81 53.59
N ILE A 660 -16.11 8.84 54.34
CA ILE A 660 -16.18 8.89 55.80
C ILE A 660 -15.58 7.60 56.32
N ILE A 661 -14.48 7.73 57.05
CA ILE A 661 -13.80 6.64 57.74
C ILE A 661 -14.64 6.32 58.97
N SER A 662 -15.54 5.35 58.89
CA SER A 662 -16.27 4.87 60.06
C SER A 662 -15.37 4.00 60.94
N VAL A 663 -15.54 4.15 62.25
CA VAL A 663 -14.97 3.33 63.32
C VAL A 663 -15.81 2.08 63.61
N ASP A 664 -17.07 2.05 63.17
CA ASP A 664 -18.04 0.98 63.51
C ASP A 664 -17.57 -0.42 63.05
N PRO A 665 -17.54 -1.43 63.94
CA PRO A 665 -17.09 -2.78 63.60
C PRO A 665 -17.96 -3.47 62.54
N ASN A 666 -19.19 -3.01 62.34
CA ASN A 666 -20.13 -3.55 61.36
C ASN A 666 -19.88 -3.04 59.92
N ASP A 667 -19.19 -1.89 59.77
CA ASP A 667 -18.97 -1.23 58.47
C ASP A 667 -17.59 -1.51 57.85
N GLN A 668 -16.69 -2.17 58.58
CA GLN A 668 -15.28 -2.50 58.20
C GLN A 668 -15.10 -3.38 56.93
N LYS A 669 -16.17 -3.63 56.16
CA LYS A 669 -16.15 -4.40 54.91
C LYS A 669 -16.81 -3.66 53.73
N LYS A 670 -17.27 -2.42 53.91
CA LYS A 670 -17.93 -1.62 52.86
C LYS A 670 -16.91 -0.91 51.97
N THR A 671 -16.30 -1.63 51.04
CA THR A 671 -15.42 -1.02 50.02
C THR A 671 -16.22 -0.17 49.03
N ALA A 672 -16.07 1.15 49.10
CA ALA A 672 -16.64 2.08 48.14
C ALA A 672 -15.91 1.96 46.78
N CYS A 673 -16.69 1.85 45.69
CA CYS A 673 -16.17 1.61 44.35
C CYS A 673 -16.53 2.76 43.40
N TYR A 674 -15.55 3.30 42.67
CA TYR A 674 -15.75 4.40 41.71
C TYR A 674 -15.11 4.07 40.36
N ASP A 675 -15.81 4.28 39.25
CA ASP A 675 -15.26 4.10 37.89
C ASP A 675 -14.77 5.46 37.33
N ILE A 676 -13.51 5.52 36.92
CA ILE A 676 -12.86 6.71 36.33
C ILE A 676 -12.44 6.40 34.89
N ASP A 677 -12.82 7.25 33.92
CA ASP A 677 -12.34 7.14 32.54
C ASP A 677 -10.88 7.59 32.43
N VAL A 678 -9.98 6.69 32.00
CA VAL A 678 -8.55 6.96 31.77
C VAL A 678 -8.13 6.69 30.32
N GLU A 679 -7.14 7.44 29.82
CA GLU A 679 -6.61 7.30 28.46
C GLU A 679 -5.41 6.33 28.41
N VAL A 680 -5.61 5.15 27.83
CA VAL A 680 -4.59 4.10 27.66
C VAL A 680 -4.01 4.16 26.25
N GLU A 681 -2.76 3.74 26.05
CA GLU A 681 -2.17 3.62 24.71
C GLU A 681 -2.83 2.48 23.92
N ASP A 682 -3.11 2.71 22.63
CA ASP A 682 -3.63 1.67 21.73
C ASP A 682 -2.55 0.59 21.47
N PRO A 683 -2.81 -0.72 21.73
CA PRO A 683 -1.85 -1.78 21.44
C PRO A 683 -1.42 -1.87 19.96
N LEU A 684 -2.24 -1.37 19.03
CA LEU A 684 -1.88 -1.26 17.60
C LEU A 684 -0.63 -0.40 17.38
N LYS A 685 -0.37 0.59 18.25
CA LYS A 685 0.86 1.42 18.24
C LYS A 685 2.13 0.55 18.31
N GLY A 686 2.11 -0.49 19.14
CA GLY A 686 3.21 -1.44 19.28
C GLY A 686 3.43 -2.29 18.03
N GLN A 687 2.34 -2.78 17.43
CA GLN A 687 2.37 -3.55 16.18
C GLN A 687 2.88 -2.71 15.00
N MET A 688 2.38 -1.48 14.86
CA MET A 688 2.83 -0.50 13.87
C MET A 688 4.32 -0.16 14.03
N SER A 689 4.79 0.05 15.26
CA SER A 689 6.20 0.28 15.53
C SER A 689 7.06 -0.94 15.18
N SER A 690 6.59 -2.15 15.48
CA SER A 690 7.27 -3.40 15.09
C SER A 690 7.40 -3.53 13.57
N PHE A 691 6.32 -3.25 12.82
CA PHE A 691 6.32 -3.25 11.35
C PHE A 691 7.28 -2.20 10.73
N LEU A 692 7.47 -1.05 11.38
CA LEU A 692 8.46 -0.08 10.93
C LEU A 692 9.91 -0.54 11.17
N LEU A 693 10.14 -1.35 12.20
CA LEU A 693 11.44 -1.88 12.62
C LEU A 693 11.78 -3.24 11.98
N SER A 694 10.80 -3.96 11.43
CA SER A 694 11.00 -5.27 10.79
C SER A 694 11.71 -5.15 9.44
N THR A 695 13.03 -4.96 9.48
CA THR A 695 13.93 -4.97 8.31
C THR A 695 14.56 -6.34 8.04
N ALA A 696 14.14 -7.38 8.76
CA ALA A 696 14.82 -8.69 8.83
C ALA A 696 15.19 -9.28 7.46
N ASN A 697 14.23 -9.36 6.54
CA ASN A 697 14.39 -10.02 5.24
C ASN A 697 15.16 -9.18 4.19
N GLN A 698 15.59 -7.95 4.52
CA GLN A 698 16.27 -7.07 3.54
C GLN A 698 17.63 -7.62 3.08
N GLN A 699 18.31 -8.42 3.92
CA GLN A 699 19.56 -9.09 3.55
C GLN A 699 19.32 -10.22 2.54
N GLU A 700 18.25 -11.01 2.74
CA GLU A 700 17.85 -12.09 1.83
C GLU A 700 17.43 -11.53 0.46
N ILE A 701 16.61 -10.47 0.44
CA ILE A 701 16.21 -9.75 -0.77
C ILE A 701 17.45 -9.25 -1.52
N THR A 702 18.43 -8.67 -0.82
CA THR A 702 19.68 -8.19 -1.43
C THR A 702 20.51 -9.34 -2.04
N ALA A 703 20.51 -10.52 -1.42
CA ALA A 703 21.19 -11.71 -1.94
C ALA A 703 20.48 -12.30 -3.18
N LEU A 704 19.15 -12.32 -3.19
CA LEU A 704 18.36 -12.73 -4.35
C LEU A 704 18.57 -11.76 -5.52
N ASP A 705 18.62 -10.45 -5.27
CA ASP A 705 18.90 -9.43 -6.28
C ASP A 705 20.30 -9.56 -6.92
N ASN A 706 21.31 -9.96 -6.13
CA ASN A 706 22.63 -10.31 -6.69
C ASN A 706 22.51 -11.48 -7.67
N LYS A 707 21.85 -12.56 -7.24
CA LYS A 707 21.71 -13.80 -8.03
C LYS A 707 20.89 -13.58 -9.31
N ILE A 708 19.85 -12.73 -9.26
CA ILE A 708 19.09 -12.31 -10.45
C ILE A 708 20.02 -11.59 -11.44
N HIS A 709 20.82 -10.63 -10.97
CA HIS A 709 21.74 -9.87 -11.82
C HIS A 709 22.83 -10.76 -12.46
N GLU A 710 23.47 -11.63 -11.68
CA GLU A 710 24.45 -12.63 -12.15
C GLU A 710 23.84 -13.57 -13.22
N THR A 711 22.58 -13.99 -13.01
CA THR A 711 21.84 -14.83 -13.97
C THR A 711 21.54 -14.06 -15.27
N ILE A 712 21.15 -12.79 -15.19
CA ILE A 712 20.90 -11.93 -16.36
C ILE A 712 22.20 -11.68 -17.14
N GLU A 713 23.33 -11.47 -16.47
CA GLU A 713 24.62 -11.33 -17.14
C GLU A 713 25.00 -12.62 -17.90
N SER A 714 24.86 -13.79 -17.25
CA SER A 714 25.07 -15.09 -17.88
C SER A 714 24.16 -15.32 -19.11
N ILE A 715 22.86 -15.00 -19.00
CA ILE A 715 21.90 -15.05 -20.12
C ILE A 715 22.37 -14.17 -21.29
N ASN A 716 22.85 -12.96 -21.02
CA ASN A 716 23.36 -12.06 -22.05
C ASN A 716 24.63 -12.61 -22.74
N GLN A 717 25.56 -13.19 -21.97
CA GLN A 717 26.78 -13.81 -22.52
C GLN A 717 26.45 -15.03 -23.39
N LEU A 718 25.60 -15.95 -22.91
CA LEU A 718 25.15 -17.13 -23.65
C LEU A 718 24.39 -16.74 -24.93
N LYS A 719 23.60 -15.67 -24.88
CA LYS A 719 22.88 -15.15 -26.05
C LYS A 719 23.81 -14.56 -27.10
N ILE A 720 24.91 -13.91 -26.71
CA ILE A 720 25.96 -13.45 -27.65
C ILE A 720 26.63 -14.65 -28.33
N GLN A 721 26.97 -15.70 -27.57
CA GLN A 721 27.55 -16.94 -28.13
C GLN A 721 26.59 -17.64 -29.09
N ARG A 722 25.30 -17.75 -28.74
CA ARG A 722 24.25 -18.30 -29.61
C ARG A 722 24.12 -17.51 -30.91
N ASP A 723 24.05 -16.19 -30.83
CA ASP A 723 23.92 -15.34 -32.03
C ASP A 723 25.15 -15.48 -32.94
N PHE A 724 26.36 -15.48 -32.39
CA PHE A 724 27.62 -15.72 -33.12
C PHE A 724 27.60 -17.06 -33.88
N MET A 725 27.18 -18.13 -33.21
CA MET A 725 27.09 -19.47 -33.81
C MET A 725 26.02 -19.52 -34.91
N LEU A 726 24.88 -18.85 -34.72
CA LEU A 726 23.79 -18.80 -35.69
C LEU A 726 24.07 -17.90 -36.90
N SER A 727 24.89 -16.86 -36.78
CA SER A 727 25.32 -16.08 -37.94
C SER A 727 26.35 -16.85 -38.76
N PHE A 728 27.30 -17.53 -38.10
CA PHE A 728 28.25 -18.43 -38.77
C PHE A 728 27.54 -19.59 -39.50
N SER A 729 26.51 -20.21 -38.90
CA SER A 729 25.81 -21.33 -39.54
C SER A 729 24.87 -20.95 -40.69
N LYS A 730 24.51 -19.66 -40.83
CA LYS A 730 23.63 -19.16 -41.91
C LYS A 730 24.40 -18.76 -43.16
N ASP A 731 25.51 -18.04 -43.00
CA ASP A 731 26.47 -17.77 -44.08
C ASP A 731 27.88 -17.76 -43.50
N PRO A 732 28.58 -18.91 -43.50
CA PRO A 732 29.94 -18.98 -42.97
C PRO A 732 30.93 -18.15 -43.80
N LYS A 733 30.67 -17.90 -45.09
CA LYS A 733 31.59 -17.17 -45.97
C LYS A 733 31.51 -15.66 -45.71
N GLY A 734 30.31 -15.08 -45.75
CA GLY A 734 30.08 -13.69 -45.40
C GLY A 734 30.47 -13.40 -43.95
N TYR A 735 30.08 -14.29 -43.03
CA TYR A 735 30.40 -14.12 -41.61
C TYR A 735 31.91 -14.16 -41.31
N ILE A 736 32.70 -15.03 -41.96
CA ILE A 736 34.16 -14.99 -41.82
C ILE A 736 34.74 -13.66 -42.34
N GLN A 737 34.23 -13.13 -43.46
CA GLN A 737 34.70 -11.83 -43.99
C GLN A 737 34.36 -10.68 -43.03
N ASP A 738 33.16 -10.64 -42.47
CA ASP A 738 32.75 -9.61 -41.52
C ASP A 738 33.42 -9.76 -40.15
N LEU A 739 33.70 -10.99 -39.71
CA LEU A 739 34.52 -11.26 -38.52
C LEU A 739 35.96 -10.75 -38.70
N LEU A 740 36.58 -10.99 -39.85
CA LEU A 740 37.92 -10.47 -40.18
C LEU A 740 37.92 -8.93 -40.24
N ARG A 741 36.88 -8.32 -40.83
CA ARG A 741 36.68 -6.85 -40.83
C ARG A 741 36.53 -6.29 -39.41
N SER A 742 35.72 -6.92 -38.57
CA SER A 742 35.55 -6.52 -37.16
C SER A 742 36.88 -6.63 -36.42
N GLN A 743 37.50 -7.81 -36.39
CA GLN A 743 38.75 -8.02 -35.67
C GLN A 743 39.88 -7.10 -36.15
N SER A 744 39.96 -6.77 -37.46
CA SER A 744 40.90 -5.77 -37.96
C SER A 744 40.58 -4.36 -37.44
N ARG A 745 39.30 -3.95 -37.43
CA ARG A 745 38.85 -2.66 -36.88
C ARG A 745 39.09 -2.58 -35.36
N ASP A 746 38.73 -3.62 -34.63
CA ASP A 746 38.85 -3.71 -33.18
C ASP A 746 40.34 -3.67 -32.78
N LEU A 747 41.21 -4.38 -33.52
CA LEU A 747 42.67 -4.29 -33.36
C LEU A 747 43.20 -2.88 -33.66
N LYS A 748 42.76 -2.23 -34.75
CA LYS A 748 43.13 -0.84 -35.07
C LYS A 748 42.76 0.13 -33.95
N VAL A 749 41.55 -0.01 -33.38
CA VAL A 749 41.08 0.79 -32.22
C VAL A 749 41.88 0.47 -30.95
N MET A 750 42.28 -0.78 -30.70
CA MET A 750 43.11 -1.16 -29.55
C MET A 750 44.59 -0.75 -29.67
N THR A 751 45.05 -0.36 -30.86
CA THR A 751 46.46 -0.04 -31.15
C THR A 751 46.69 1.40 -31.63
N ASP A 752 45.63 2.21 -31.69
CA ASP A 752 45.61 3.56 -32.28
C ASP A 752 46.12 3.61 -33.74
N VAL A 753 46.04 2.50 -34.48
CA VAL A 753 46.48 2.40 -35.87
C VAL A 753 45.42 2.97 -36.81
N VAL A 754 45.64 4.21 -37.25
CA VAL A 754 44.81 4.92 -38.22
C VAL A 754 45.20 4.55 -39.65
N GLY A 755 44.23 4.60 -40.58
CA GLY A 755 44.44 4.36 -42.02
C GLY A 755 44.11 2.94 -42.48
N ASN A 756 44.19 2.72 -43.78
CA ASN A 756 44.20 1.39 -44.38
C ASN A 756 45.22 1.33 -45.54
N PRO A 757 46.42 0.75 -45.32
CA PRO A 757 47.51 0.83 -46.29
C PRO A 757 47.22 0.14 -47.64
N GLU A 758 46.24 -0.77 -47.69
CA GLU A 758 45.79 -1.43 -48.93
C GLU A 758 44.71 -0.64 -49.71
N GLU A 759 44.17 0.43 -49.13
CA GLU A 759 43.37 1.45 -49.83
C GLU A 759 44.26 2.61 -50.25
N GLU A 760 45.11 3.11 -49.33
CA GLU A 760 46.11 4.17 -49.58
C GLU A 760 47.12 3.83 -50.68
N ARG A 761 47.27 2.54 -51.03
CA ARG A 761 48.06 2.03 -52.17
C ARG A 761 47.39 2.17 -53.53
N ARG A 762 46.08 2.44 -53.60
CA ARG A 762 45.29 2.44 -54.84
C ARG A 762 45.10 3.83 -55.41
N ALA A 763 45.02 3.95 -56.73
CA ALA A 763 44.75 5.22 -57.39
C ALA A 763 43.35 5.76 -57.04
N GLU A 764 42.35 4.88 -56.89
CA GLU A 764 40.97 5.22 -56.53
C GLU A 764 40.88 6.11 -55.27
N PHE A 765 41.70 5.83 -54.25
CA PHE A 765 41.70 6.54 -52.96
C PHE A 765 42.00 8.05 -53.10
N TYR A 766 42.76 8.45 -54.12
CA TYR A 766 43.14 9.85 -54.36
C TYR A 766 42.19 10.59 -55.31
N HIS A 767 41.17 9.91 -55.87
CA HIS A 767 40.10 10.54 -56.65
C HIS A 767 38.95 11.07 -55.78
N GLU A 768 38.98 10.82 -54.47
CA GLU A 768 38.01 11.32 -53.50
C GLU A 768 38.00 12.86 -53.37
N PRO A 769 36.86 13.51 -53.05
CA PRO A 769 36.75 14.98 -53.05
C PRO A 769 37.72 15.72 -52.11
N TRP A 770 38.22 15.06 -51.07
CA TRP A 770 39.19 15.65 -50.14
C TRP A 770 40.58 15.86 -50.75
N SER A 771 40.92 15.18 -51.87
CA SER A 771 42.28 15.20 -52.41
C SER A 771 42.71 16.58 -52.90
N GLN A 772 41.82 17.33 -53.56
CA GLN A 772 42.09 18.70 -54.01
C GLN A 772 42.38 19.65 -52.83
N GLU A 773 41.65 19.51 -51.72
CA GLU A 773 41.89 20.31 -50.52
C GLU A 773 43.18 19.88 -49.82
N ALA A 774 43.42 18.57 -49.67
CA ALA A 774 44.63 18.03 -49.05
C ALA A 774 45.91 18.44 -49.81
N VAL A 775 45.89 18.41 -51.15
CA VAL A 775 46.98 18.92 -52.00
C VAL A 775 47.16 20.44 -51.81
N SER A 776 46.07 21.21 -51.70
CA SER A 776 46.14 22.65 -51.45
C SER A 776 46.75 22.98 -50.07
N ARG A 777 46.33 22.26 -49.02
CA ARG A 777 46.91 22.36 -47.67
C ARG A 777 48.37 21.92 -47.64
N TYR A 778 48.72 20.84 -48.34
CA TYR A 778 50.10 20.37 -48.48
C TYR A 778 51.00 21.43 -49.13
N PHE A 779 50.57 22.02 -50.26
CA PHE A 779 51.32 23.09 -50.91
C PHE A 779 51.45 24.32 -50.03
N TYR A 780 50.39 24.74 -49.31
CA TYR A 780 50.49 25.85 -48.36
C TYR A 780 51.55 25.58 -47.28
N CYS A 781 51.50 24.40 -46.63
CA CYS A 781 52.48 24.00 -45.62
C CYS A 781 53.91 23.93 -46.19
N LYS A 782 54.09 23.39 -47.40
CA LYS A 782 55.40 23.34 -48.07
C LYS A 782 55.93 24.71 -48.46
N ILE A 783 55.06 25.63 -48.88
CA ILE A 783 55.44 27.02 -49.20
C ILE A 783 55.86 27.76 -47.91
N GLN A 784 55.13 27.61 -46.80
CA GLN A 784 55.55 28.22 -45.53
C GLN A 784 56.84 27.59 -44.98
N GLN A 785 57.03 26.27 -45.10
CA GLN A 785 58.29 25.62 -44.73
C GLN A 785 59.47 26.15 -45.57
N ARG A 786 59.32 26.19 -46.91
CA ARG A 786 60.38 26.67 -47.81
C ARG A 786 60.66 28.17 -47.64
N ARG A 787 59.62 28.95 -47.32
CA ARG A 787 59.77 30.35 -46.90
C ARG A 787 60.57 30.46 -45.61
N GLN A 788 60.30 29.63 -44.60
CA GLN A 788 61.02 29.65 -43.32
C GLN A 788 62.50 29.24 -43.50
N GLU A 789 62.78 28.25 -44.35
CA GLU A 789 64.16 27.88 -44.77
C GLU A 789 64.88 29.06 -45.47
N LEU A 790 64.18 29.82 -46.31
CA LEU A 790 64.71 31.01 -46.98
C LEU A 790 64.88 32.20 -46.01
N GLU A 791 63.97 32.40 -45.05
CA GLU A 791 64.07 33.42 -44.01
C GLU A 791 65.15 33.11 -42.96
N GLN A 792 65.57 31.84 -42.84
CA GLN A 792 66.72 31.43 -42.02
C GLN A 792 68.07 31.54 -42.75
N SER A 793 68.08 31.44 -44.09
CA SER A 793 69.31 31.51 -44.91
C SER A 793 69.58 32.91 -45.48
N LEU A 794 68.54 33.75 -45.64
CA LEU A 794 68.67 35.16 -45.99
C LEU A 794 68.46 36.03 -44.75
N GLY A 795 69.54 36.62 -44.23
CA GLY A 795 69.51 37.50 -43.06
C GLY A 795 68.49 38.66 -43.18
N PRO A 796 68.06 39.24 -42.04
CA PRO A 796 66.79 39.97 -41.90
C PRO A 796 66.60 41.19 -42.81
N ASP A 797 67.65 41.77 -43.38
CA ASP A 797 67.57 42.92 -44.28
C ASP A 797 67.32 42.57 -45.76
N GLN A 798 67.56 41.33 -46.20
CA GLN A 798 67.19 40.88 -47.54
C GLN A 798 65.69 40.54 -47.63
N CYS A 799 65.12 39.90 -46.61
CA CYS A 799 63.71 39.44 -46.60
C CYS A 799 62.70 40.58 -46.83
N LYS A 800 63.00 41.79 -46.35
CA LYS A 800 62.16 43.00 -46.53
C LYS A 800 61.83 43.29 -48.00
N LYS A 801 62.72 42.94 -48.96
CA LYS A 801 62.51 43.20 -50.40
C LYS A 801 61.57 42.21 -51.12
N LEU A 802 61.47 40.96 -50.68
CA LEU A 802 60.54 39.98 -51.29
C LEU A 802 59.11 40.04 -50.71
N SER A 803 58.91 40.80 -49.62
CA SER A 803 57.64 40.89 -48.90
C SER A 803 56.38 41.12 -49.77
N PRO A 804 56.38 42.01 -50.80
CA PRO A 804 55.16 42.30 -51.57
C PRO A 804 54.65 41.09 -52.37
N HIS A 805 55.55 40.41 -53.09
CA HIS A 805 55.16 39.40 -54.07
C HIS A 805 54.64 38.12 -53.40
N LEU A 806 55.23 37.75 -52.26
CA LEU A 806 54.82 36.59 -51.47
C LEU A 806 53.49 36.82 -50.71
N LYS A 807 53.27 38.07 -50.25
CA LYS A 807 51.97 38.49 -49.68
C LYS A 807 50.86 38.41 -50.71
N GLU A 808 51.09 38.87 -51.94
CA GLU A 808 50.10 38.76 -53.03
C GLU A 808 49.79 37.29 -53.39
N LEU A 809 50.80 36.41 -53.43
CA LEU A 809 50.55 34.97 -53.64
C LEU A 809 49.68 34.36 -52.52
N THR A 810 50.01 34.67 -51.26
CA THR A 810 49.28 34.18 -50.08
C THR A 810 47.85 34.74 -50.06
N ARG A 811 47.67 36.00 -50.46
CA ARG A 811 46.37 36.67 -50.60
C ARG A 811 45.51 36.02 -51.69
N ARG A 812 46.10 35.63 -52.82
CA ARG A 812 45.39 34.89 -53.89
C ARG A 812 44.92 33.51 -53.44
N ILE A 813 45.76 32.78 -52.69
CA ILE A 813 45.38 31.49 -52.09
C ILE A 813 44.23 31.68 -51.10
N PHE A 814 44.32 32.67 -50.21
CA PHE A 814 43.26 32.99 -49.24
C PHE A 814 41.94 33.43 -49.93
N ILE A 815 42.01 34.21 -51.01
CA ILE A 815 40.83 34.58 -51.83
C ILE A 815 40.22 33.33 -52.49
N SER A 816 41.03 32.37 -52.95
CA SER A 816 40.55 31.08 -53.47
C SER A 816 39.82 30.27 -52.39
N GLU A 817 40.36 30.23 -51.18
CA GLU A 817 39.76 29.51 -50.04
C GLU A 817 38.45 30.18 -49.58
N CYS A 818 38.42 31.52 -49.50
CA CYS A 818 37.18 32.27 -49.24
C CYS A 818 36.12 32.04 -50.33
N ARG A 819 36.54 31.96 -51.61
CA ARG A 819 35.63 31.67 -52.72
C ARG A 819 35.03 30.27 -52.64
N ALA A 820 35.85 29.26 -52.34
CA ALA A 820 35.38 27.88 -52.16
C ALA A 820 34.32 27.79 -51.04
N ARG A 821 34.57 28.41 -49.87
CA ARG A 821 33.59 28.46 -48.77
C ARG A 821 32.34 29.28 -49.08
N LEU A 822 32.41 30.23 -50.02
CA LEU A 822 31.24 30.98 -50.49
C LEU A 822 30.39 30.14 -51.45
N GLU A 823 31.02 29.40 -52.36
CA GLU A 823 30.36 28.46 -53.27
C GLU A 823 29.75 27.26 -52.52
N GLU A 824 30.38 26.81 -51.43
CA GLU A 824 29.84 25.80 -50.52
C GLU A 824 28.56 26.30 -49.79
N ARG A 825 28.61 27.48 -49.17
CA ARG A 825 27.42 28.11 -48.54
C ARG A 825 26.30 28.42 -49.52
N LEU A 826 26.63 28.68 -50.80
CA LEU A 826 25.64 28.82 -51.87
C LEU A 826 24.97 27.48 -52.18
N ARG A 827 25.73 26.36 -52.21
CA ARG A 827 25.17 25.01 -52.37
C ARG A 827 24.32 24.58 -51.17
N GLU A 828 24.71 24.93 -49.94
CA GLU A 828 23.88 24.71 -48.75
C GLU A 828 22.54 25.44 -48.85
N ARG A 829 22.55 26.75 -49.13
CA ARG A 829 21.31 27.54 -49.31
C ARG A 829 20.43 27.09 -50.47
N LEU A 830 21.01 26.53 -51.53
CA LEU A 830 20.24 25.93 -52.62
C LEU A 830 19.52 24.66 -52.15
N ARG A 831 20.22 23.77 -51.41
CA ARG A 831 19.58 22.59 -50.80
C ARG A 831 18.49 22.95 -49.80
N GLU A 832 18.72 23.95 -48.94
CA GLU A 832 17.71 24.47 -48.01
C GLU A 832 16.47 24.98 -48.76
N ARG A 833 16.67 25.69 -49.87
CA ARG A 833 15.58 26.20 -50.72
C ARG A 833 14.80 25.07 -51.41
N ASP A 834 15.49 24.08 -51.96
CA ASP A 834 14.85 22.94 -52.62
C ASP A 834 14.07 22.09 -51.59
N SER A 835 14.56 21.95 -50.36
CA SER A 835 13.84 21.31 -49.24
C SER A 835 12.66 22.12 -48.67
N SER A 836 12.45 23.35 -49.14
CA SER A 836 11.32 24.22 -48.75
C SER A 836 10.18 24.23 -49.77
N LEU A 837 10.29 23.42 -50.82
CA LEU A 837 9.43 23.40 -52.02
C LEU A 837 8.83 22.00 -52.28
N GLY A 838 8.89 21.08 -51.30
CA GLY A 838 8.34 19.71 -51.36
C GLY A 838 7.53 19.36 -50.13
#